data_AF-A0A094KFP8-F1
#
_entry.id   AF-A0A094KFP8-F1
#
_cell.length_a   1.000
_cell.length_b   1.000
_cell.length_c   1.000
_cell.angle_alpha   90.00
_cell.angle_beta   90.00
_cell.angle_gamma   90.00
#
_symmetry.space_group_name_H-M   'P 1'
#
loop_
_entity.id
_entity.type
_entity.pdbx_description
1 polymer ?
#
loop_
_entity_poly.entity_id
_entity_poly.type
_entity_poly.pdbx_seq_one_letter_code
_entity_poly.pdbx_strand_id
1 'polypeptide(L)'
;QYEDEEVAEEFKISSFVDMVRDCSRIGIPYSCQGHLQIFDMFIVEKWPIVQAFALEGIGGDGFFTMKYELMDVSVDLWKTYSKMDPVSLEDLVFEGLMIFEHQWTNFFANFDTEIPFILELSESQAGEPFRSYFSHGMISSHITDNSPSRQPFVLFGSHSTKENLNSGNFNFPSEGHLVRNTGLGGSTAKHMVVQCVSPKGPLACSRTYFFGTTHIPFLGNDNEMHKQAEQVMLLSQIYTAVVEAVLAGIECYAKTSTESKAKEVAEQMLMSVLDTLHLTQLKTALRSKIAFQIQAVNNHGRITPLDNEDSLFLIKTASMVVFDIPDLLTGRGCLGSVVFSESFLTSQIQVKEKDGSMNSESSHIILTAAIPRYASWLVEDSDVKLSEKAQHILKEDKSFLGTLLTGGDGAYICSSNPQAMPAEGKLYFFSDGILFSDPHRGSISISKNHMSYISLYDGDSTSIVAALFIDFKSSLLAHLPIEFHTRDNFLMIALFPKTKIYKAFYSQVFSLWQNQTNSGLSLRVVQEEFLSVEQKRLHSSVQKLFNALSFPSGERCRELKISAALPELDRFLQHFTVSSVSHEPVMRAHLPTLLQQSEIVPDSKAESDKVVITVITGLPGCRCSDLCAFLVTFSKEQGRWIVYRQTMDSPECFSAAHFQRYLSSVLEAQQNHSVRQSTYAKKSKRLLVVLQGYTDVIDVVQALQTHPDPDVKSSFIIGAVNTCVEPLSCYMEHRLLFPKFLDQCSQGM
;
A
#
# COMPACT_ATOMS: atom_id res chain seq x y z
N GLN A 1 -49.35 8.59 11.11
CA GLN A 1 -48.70 8.48 9.78
C GLN A 1 -48.20 7.06 9.55
N TYR A 2 -47.33 6.47 10.38
CA TYR A 2 -46.82 5.10 10.14
C TYR A 2 -47.79 3.93 10.42
N GLU A 3 -48.94 4.19 11.07
CA GLU A 3 -49.94 3.15 11.38
C GLU A 3 -51.08 3.08 10.34
N ASP A 4 -51.11 4.04 9.41
CA ASP A 4 -52.16 4.17 8.39
C ASP A 4 -51.50 4.15 7.00
N GLU A 5 -51.77 3.09 6.25
CA GLU A 5 -51.17 2.82 4.95
C GLU A 5 -51.60 3.84 3.88
N GLU A 6 -52.85 4.32 3.93
CA GLU A 6 -53.36 5.32 2.98
C GLU A 6 -52.65 6.66 3.20
N VAL A 7 -52.56 7.10 4.45
CA VAL A 7 -51.86 8.34 4.81
C VAL A 7 -50.35 8.26 4.50
N ALA A 8 -49.74 7.08 4.61
CA ALA A 8 -48.34 6.87 4.25
C ALA A 8 -48.10 6.95 2.73
N GLU A 9 -49.01 6.39 1.94
CA GLU A 9 -48.97 6.46 0.47
C GLU A 9 -49.18 7.90 -0.03
N GLU A 10 -50.15 8.64 0.52
CA GLU A 10 -50.35 10.06 0.20
C GLU A 10 -49.12 10.91 0.56
N PHE A 11 -48.50 10.64 1.71
CA PHE A 11 -47.28 11.32 2.12
C PHE A 11 -46.11 11.03 1.16
N LYS A 12 -45.97 9.80 0.69
CA LYS A 12 -44.95 9.41 -0.30
C LYS A 12 -45.12 10.16 -1.63
N ILE A 13 -46.36 10.24 -2.13
CA ILE A 13 -46.66 10.92 -3.40
C ILE A 13 -46.42 12.43 -3.27
N SER A 14 -46.96 13.07 -2.22
CA SER A 14 -46.76 14.50 -1.97
C SER A 14 -45.27 14.86 -1.78
N SER A 15 -44.53 14.05 -1.03
CA SER A 15 -43.07 14.22 -0.87
C SER A 15 -42.33 14.10 -2.20
N PHE A 16 -42.72 13.16 -3.07
CA PHE A 16 -42.13 13.02 -4.40
C PHE A 16 -42.40 14.25 -5.28
N VAL A 17 -43.64 14.76 -5.27
CA VAL A 17 -44.01 15.98 -6.01
C VAL A 17 -43.22 17.19 -5.52
N ASP A 18 -43.07 17.34 -4.20
CA ASP A 18 -42.32 18.44 -3.59
C ASP A 18 -40.82 18.37 -3.92
N MET A 19 -40.25 17.16 -3.93
CA MET A 19 -38.85 16.93 -4.27
C MET A 19 -38.50 17.37 -5.70
N VAL A 20 -39.43 17.27 -6.66
CA VAL A 20 -39.17 17.56 -8.08
C VAL A 20 -39.69 18.92 -8.55
N ARG A 21 -40.46 19.64 -7.73
CA ARG A 21 -41.26 20.81 -8.14
C ARG A 21 -40.49 21.91 -8.89
N ASP A 22 -39.24 22.16 -8.48
CA ASP A 22 -38.39 23.23 -9.04
C ASP A 22 -37.26 22.69 -9.94
N CYS A 23 -37.35 21.41 -10.32
CA CYS A 23 -36.41 20.80 -11.26
C CYS A 23 -36.89 20.99 -12.70
N SER A 24 -35.99 21.26 -13.63
CA SER A 24 -36.28 21.22 -15.08
C SER A 24 -35.84 19.92 -15.74
N ARG A 25 -34.84 19.26 -15.13
CA ARG A 25 -34.17 18.07 -15.64
C ARG A 25 -33.97 17.06 -14.52
N ILE A 26 -34.22 15.78 -14.80
CA ILE A 26 -34.12 14.69 -13.82
C ILE A 26 -33.26 13.56 -14.39
N GLY A 27 -32.19 13.23 -13.67
CA GLY A 27 -31.31 12.11 -13.99
C GLY A 27 -31.84 10.79 -13.44
N ILE A 28 -31.90 9.75 -14.28
CA ILE A 28 -32.37 8.41 -13.92
C ILE A 28 -31.27 7.38 -14.20
N PRO A 29 -30.90 6.54 -13.22
CA PRO A 29 -30.06 5.38 -13.49
C PRO A 29 -30.88 4.30 -14.19
N TYR A 30 -30.91 4.32 -15.52
CA TYR A 30 -31.79 3.45 -16.30
C TYR A 30 -31.17 2.09 -16.64
N SER A 31 -29.89 2.10 -17.02
CA SER A 31 -29.16 0.88 -17.42
C SER A 31 -28.41 0.23 -16.25
N CYS A 32 -28.12 -1.07 -16.37
CA CYS A 32 -27.18 -1.81 -15.52
C CYS A 32 -25.80 -1.95 -16.20
N GLN A 33 -24.71 -1.93 -15.43
CA GLN A 33 -23.35 -1.95 -15.99
C GLN A 33 -23.10 -3.26 -16.77
N GLY A 34 -22.78 -3.15 -18.07
CA GLY A 34 -22.63 -4.31 -18.97
C GLY A 34 -23.91 -4.72 -19.74
N HIS A 35 -25.06 -4.14 -19.39
CA HIS A 35 -26.32 -4.27 -20.11
C HIS A 35 -26.86 -2.87 -20.43
N LEU A 36 -26.23 -2.21 -21.40
CA LEU A 36 -26.69 -0.93 -21.92
C LEU A 36 -28.06 -1.13 -22.57
N GLN A 37 -29.09 -0.58 -21.95
CA GLN A 37 -30.42 -0.53 -22.55
C GLN A 37 -30.56 0.82 -23.25
N ILE A 38 -31.29 0.83 -24.36
CA ILE A 38 -31.65 2.09 -25.01
C ILE A 38 -32.60 2.81 -24.06
N PHE A 39 -32.23 4.03 -23.66
CA PHE A 39 -33.04 4.83 -22.76
C PHE A 39 -34.42 5.09 -23.37
N ASP A 40 -35.47 4.70 -22.65
CA ASP A 40 -36.86 4.90 -23.05
C ASP A 40 -37.64 5.57 -21.92
N MET A 41 -37.96 6.85 -22.11
CA MET A 41 -38.71 7.64 -21.15
C MET A 41 -40.11 7.07 -20.87
N PHE A 42 -40.71 6.35 -21.83
CA PHE A 42 -42.05 5.76 -21.66
C PHE A 42 -42.03 4.53 -20.78
N ILE A 43 -40.87 3.90 -20.58
CA ILE A 43 -40.71 2.85 -19.58
C ILE A 43 -40.69 3.47 -18.18
N VAL A 44 -40.04 4.62 -18.01
CA VAL A 44 -40.05 5.37 -16.74
C VAL A 44 -41.45 5.86 -16.40
N GLU A 45 -42.22 6.36 -17.38
CA GLU A 45 -43.61 6.80 -17.17
C GLU A 45 -44.52 5.68 -16.65
N LYS A 46 -44.14 4.41 -16.82
CA LYS A 46 -44.88 3.25 -16.28
C LYS A 46 -44.53 2.91 -14.83
N TRP A 47 -43.54 3.58 -14.23
CA TRP A 47 -43.19 3.31 -12.84
C TRP A 47 -44.32 3.76 -11.91
N PRO A 48 -44.72 2.95 -10.91
CA PRO A 48 -45.88 3.27 -10.07
C PRO A 48 -45.84 4.65 -9.42
N ILE A 49 -44.67 5.07 -8.92
CA ILE A 49 -44.51 6.40 -8.31
C ILE A 49 -44.60 7.55 -9.32
N VAL A 50 -44.17 7.30 -10.56
CA VAL A 50 -44.24 8.28 -11.66
C VAL A 50 -45.69 8.37 -12.18
N GLN A 51 -46.41 7.26 -12.26
CA GLN A 51 -47.83 7.27 -12.58
C GLN A 51 -48.66 7.99 -11.51
N ALA A 52 -48.30 7.81 -10.23
CA ALA A 52 -48.95 8.51 -9.13
C ALA A 52 -48.76 10.04 -9.18
N PHE A 53 -47.72 10.54 -9.85
CA PHE A 53 -47.52 11.97 -10.08
C PHE A 53 -48.67 12.60 -10.89
N ALA A 54 -49.30 11.83 -11.78
CA ALA A 54 -50.39 12.31 -12.62
C ALA A 54 -51.77 12.26 -11.93
N LEU A 55 -51.85 11.79 -10.68
CA LEU A 55 -53.12 11.72 -9.94
C LEU A 55 -53.65 13.12 -9.60
N GLU A 56 -54.90 13.39 -9.98
CA GLU A 56 -55.56 14.66 -9.70
C GLU A 56 -55.72 14.87 -8.17
N GLY A 57 -55.33 16.04 -7.68
CA GLY A 57 -55.54 16.48 -6.30
C GLY A 57 -54.39 16.20 -5.32
N ILE A 58 -53.60 15.13 -5.53
CA ILE A 58 -52.47 14.76 -4.67
C ILE A 58 -51.14 14.76 -5.44
N GLY A 59 -51.19 14.55 -6.76
CA GLY A 59 -50.04 14.56 -7.66
C GLY A 59 -49.59 15.96 -8.09
N GLY A 60 -48.66 16.01 -9.03
CA GLY A 60 -48.08 17.24 -9.55
C GLY A 60 -48.74 17.78 -10.83
N ASP A 61 -49.91 17.25 -11.17
CA ASP A 61 -50.77 17.53 -12.33
C ASP A 61 -50.08 17.33 -13.71
N GLY A 62 -50.54 16.32 -14.46
CA GLY A 62 -50.05 15.96 -15.80
C GLY A 62 -49.02 14.83 -15.82
N PHE A 63 -48.63 14.39 -17.03
CA PHE A 63 -47.62 13.35 -17.22
C PHE A 63 -46.23 13.86 -16.80
N PHE A 64 -45.45 13.00 -16.16
CA PHE A 64 -44.17 13.37 -15.57
C PHE A 64 -43.15 13.79 -16.64
N THR A 65 -43.05 13.01 -17.72
CA THR A 65 -42.20 13.28 -18.89
C THR A 65 -42.61 14.51 -19.71
N MET A 66 -43.84 15.02 -19.54
CA MET A 66 -44.25 16.29 -20.16
C MET A 66 -43.78 17.51 -19.36
N LYS A 67 -43.58 17.34 -18.05
CA LYS A 67 -43.19 18.41 -17.13
C LYS A 67 -41.68 18.48 -16.92
N TYR A 68 -40.99 17.34 -16.95
CA TYR A 68 -39.55 17.24 -16.71
C TYR A 68 -38.84 16.53 -17.86
N GLU A 69 -37.66 17.06 -18.22
CA GLU A 69 -36.78 16.39 -19.18
C GLU A 69 -35.99 15.29 -18.45
N LEU A 70 -36.16 14.04 -18.88
CA LEU A 70 -35.46 12.89 -18.28
C LEU A 70 -34.17 12.57 -19.04
N MET A 71 -33.11 12.28 -18.29
CA MET A 71 -31.81 11.87 -18.84
C MET A 71 -31.30 10.61 -18.16
N ASP A 72 -30.67 9.71 -18.92
CA ASP A 72 -29.96 8.57 -18.36
C ASP A 72 -28.62 9.02 -17.77
N VAL A 73 -28.42 8.78 -16.47
CA VAL A 73 -27.15 9.08 -15.76
C VAL A 73 -26.36 7.81 -15.40
N SER A 74 -26.78 6.63 -15.87
CA SER A 74 -26.14 5.36 -15.54
C SER A 74 -24.64 5.35 -15.85
N VAL A 75 -24.22 5.88 -17.01
CA VAL A 75 -22.81 5.88 -17.41
C VAL A 75 -21.93 6.71 -16.46
N ASP A 76 -22.40 7.89 -16.05
CA ASP A 76 -21.63 8.78 -15.17
C ASP A 76 -21.60 8.25 -13.72
N LEU A 77 -22.68 7.61 -13.27
CA LEU A 77 -22.69 6.88 -12.01
C LEU A 77 -21.72 5.70 -12.02
N TRP A 78 -21.65 4.92 -13.10
CA TRP A 78 -20.69 3.81 -13.19
C TRP A 78 -19.24 4.28 -13.20
N LYS A 79 -18.93 5.41 -13.85
CA LYS A 79 -17.59 6.01 -13.77
C LYS A 79 -17.24 6.31 -12.31
N THR A 80 -18.19 6.89 -11.58
CA THR A 80 -18.02 7.21 -10.16
C THR A 80 -17.81 5.95 -9.31
N TYR A 81 -18.68 4.94 -9.46
CA TYR A 81 -18.59 3.67 -8.72
C TYR A 81 -17.41 2.78 -9.12
N SER A 82 -16.76 3.08 -10.25
CA SER A 82 -15.57 2.34 -10.70
C SER A 82 -14.27 2.86 -10.10
N LYS A 83 -14.28 4.04 -9.45
CA LYS A 83 -13.11 4.65 -8.82
C LYS A 83 -12.73 3.90 -7.54
N MET A 84 -11.45 3.86 -7.22
CA MET A 84 -10.98 3.47 -5.90
C MET A 84 -11.06 4.68 -4.97
N ASP A 85 -11.82 4.54 -3.91
CA ASP A 85 -11.84 5.43 -2.75
C ASP A 85 -11.22 4.72 -1.53
N PRO A 86 -10.99 5.42 -0.40
CA PRO A 86 -10.38 4.81 0.77
C PRO A 86 -11.12 3.59 1.33
N VAL A 87 -12.46 3.58 1.30
CA VAL A 87 -13.29 2.47 1.77
C VAL A 87 -13.19 1.29 0.79
N SER A 88 -13.30 1.56 -0.51
CA SER A 88 -13.11 0.55 -1.55
C SER A 88 -11.71 -0.07 -1.50
N LEU A 89 -10.68 0.71 -1.16
CA LEU A 89 -9.31 0.22 -0.98
C LEU A 89 -9.17 -0.63 0.29
N GLU A 90 -9.81 -0.22 1.37
CA GLU A 90 -9.87 -0.99 2.61
C GLU A 90 -10.49 -2.37 2.36
N ASP A 91 -11.67 -2.43 1.71
CA ASP A 91 -12.33 -3.68 1.33
C ASP A 91 -11.42 -4.55 0.43
N LEU A 92 -10.75 -3.94 -0.54
CA LEU A 92 -9.82 -4.65 -1.40
C LEU A 92 -8.64 -5.24 -0.62
N VAL A 93 -8.09 -4.52 0.35
CA VAL A 93 -6.95 -4.96 1.15
C VAL A 93 -7.34 -6.05 2.15
N PHE A 94 -8.48 -5.91 2.82
CA PHE A 94 -8.91 -6.86 3.86
C PHE A 94 -9.56 -8.13 3.31
N GLU A 95 -10.22 -8.06 2.15
CA GLU A 95 -10.87 -9.23 1.54
C GLU A 95 -10.18 -9.65 0.25
N GLY A 96 -10.13 -8.76 -0.74
CA GLY A 96 -9.69 -9.08 -2.09
C GLY A 96 -8.24 -9.56 -2.17
N LEU A 97 -7.32 -8.86 -1.50
CA LEU A 97 -5.90 -9.18 -1.47
C LEU A 97 -5.65 -10.46 -0.68
N MET A 98 -6.34 -10.67 0.45
CA MET A 98 -6.23 -11.90 1.24
C MET A 98 -6.65 -13.15 0.47
N ILE A 99 -7.77 -13.07 -0.28
CA ILE A 99 -8.21 -14.16 -1.16
C ILE A 99 -7.18 -14.40 -2.27
N PHE A 100 -6.64 -13.32 -2.85
CA PHE A 100 -5.65 -13.39 -3.91
C PHE A 100 -4.33 -14.04 -3.43
N GLU A 101 -3.79 -13.61 -2.29
CA GLU A 101 -2.61 -14.19 -1.65
C GLU A 101 -2.82 -15.65 -1.22
N HIS A 102 -4.03 -16.00 -0.79
CA HIS A 102 -4.36 -17.39 -0.48
C HIS A 102 -4.20 -18.29 -1.71
N GLN A 103 -4.54 -17.82 -2.91
CA GLN A 103 -4.30 -18.61 -4.13
C GLN A 103 -2.82 -18.83 -4.40
N TRP A 104 -1.98 -17.83 -4.16
CA TRP A 104 -0.52 -18.00 -4.27
C TRP A 104 0.01 -18.97 -3.22
N THR A 105 -0.53 -18.93 -2.00
CA THR A 105 -0.18 -19.88 -0.94
C THR A 105 -0.53 -21.31 -1.36
N ASN A 106 -1.72 -21.53 -1.92
CA ASN A 106 -2.13 -22.84 -2.43
C ASN A 106 -1.28 -23.28 -3.62
N PHE A 107 -0.90 -22.35 -4.50
CA PHE A 107 0.04 -22.61 -5.58
C PHE A 107 1.37 -23.14 -5.05
N PHE A 108 2.02 -22.45 -4.10
CA PHE A 108 3.27 -22.93 -3.51
C PHE A 108 3.09 -24.26 -2.78
N ALA A 109 2.02 -24.41 -1.99
CA ALA A 109 1.75 -25.66 -1.27
C ALA A 109 1.59 -26.86 -2.21
N ASN A 110 1.03 -26.68 -3.41
CA ASN A 110 0.92 -27.71 -4.43
C ASN A 110 2.30 -28.19 -4.91
N PHE A 111 3.25 -27.27 -5.11
CA PHE A 111 4.63 -27.63 -5.42
C PHE A 111 5.30 -28.34 -4.24
N ASP A 112 5.06 -27.89 -3.01
CA ASP A 112 5.65 -28.47 -1.81
C ASP A 112 5.19 -29.93 -1.58
N THR A 113 3.93 -30.24 -1.90
CA THR A 113 3.41 -31.61 -1.87
C THR A 113 3.99 -32.49 -2.98
N GLU A 114 4.27 -31.90 -4.14
CA GLU A 114 4.73 -32.61 -5.35
C GLU A 114 6.26 -32.65 -5.47
N ILE A 115 7.04 -32.10 -4.51
CA ILE A 115 8.52 -32.10 -4.54
C ILE A 115 9.13 -33.45 -4.96
N PRO A 116 8.68 -34.62 -4.42
CA PRO A 116 9.24 -35.91 -4.80
C PRO A 116 9.01 -36.31 -6.26
N PHE A 117 8.04 -35.68 -6.93
CA PHE A 117 7.59 -35.96 -8.29
C PHE A 117 7.55 -34.71 -9.18
N ILE A 118 8.29 -33.66 -8.82
CA ILE A 118 8.24 -32.34 -9.49
C ILE A 118 8.51 -32.43 -11.01
N LEU A 119 9.28 -33.43 -11.45
CA LEU A 119 9.56 -33.72 -12.85
C LEU A 119 8.32 -34.15 -13.67
N GLU A 120 7.35 -34.78 -13.02
CA GLU A 120 6.09 -35.25 -13.61
C GLU A 120 4.96 -34.23 -13.45
N LEU A 121 5.22 -33.06 -12.86
CA LEU A 121 4.24 -32.00 -12.73
C LEU A 121 3.94 -31.39 -14.11
N SER A 122 2.65 -31.32 -14.48
CA SER A 122 2.19 -30.67 -15.71
C SER A 122 1.82 -29.20 -15.51
N GLU A 123 1.80 -28.43 -16.60
CA GLU A 123 1.29 -27.05 -16.58
C GLU A 123 -0.16 -26.98 -16.06
N SER A 124 -0.97 -27.99 -16.35
CA SER A 124 -2.36 -28.11 -15.88
C SER A 124 -2.46 -28.31 -14.37
N GLN A 125 -1.63 -29.18 -13.82
CA GLN A 125 -1.57 -29.44 -12.38
C GLN A 125 -1.02 -28.22 -11.62
N ALA A 126 0.07 -27.62 -12.12
CA ALA A 126 0.66 -26.44 -11.50
C ALA A 126 -0.29 -25.23 -11.50
N GLY A 127 -1.03 -25.02 -12.58
CA GLY A 127 -1.97 -23.90 -12.73
C GLY A 127 -3.35 -24.11 -12.11
N GLU A 128 -3.64 -25.29 -11.54
CA GLU A 128 -4.98 -25.65 -11.06
C GLU A 128 -5.57 -24.64 -10.06
N PRO A 129 -4.83 -24.18 -9.01
CA PRO A 129 -5.40 -23.25 -8.03
C PRO A 129 -5.88 -21.95 -8.66
N PHE A 130 -5.11 -21.40 -9.60
CA PHE A 130 -5.47 -20.16 -10.29
C PHE A 130 -6.59 -20.35 -11.30
N ARG A 131 -6.59 -21.47 -12.01
CA ARG A 131 -7.64 -21.81 -12.99
C ARG A 131 -8.98 -21.98 -12.30
N SER A 132 -9.04 -22.75 -11.22
CA SER A 132 -10.27 -23.01 -10.49
C SER A 132 -10.78 -21.74 -9.82
N TYR A 133 -9.91 -20.96 -9.17
CA TYR A 133 -10.25 -19.65 -8.62
C TYR A 133 -10.89 -18.72 -9.67
N PHE A 134 -10.23 -18.55 -10.81
CA PHE A 134 -10.71 -17.65 -11.86
C PHE A 134 -12.00 -18.18 -12.49
N SER A 135 -12.05 -19.47 -12.84
CA SER A 135 -13.23 -20.08 -13.47
C SER A 135 -14.47 -19.99 -12.58
N HIS A 136 -14.35 -20.34 -11.30
CA HIS A 136 -15.45 -20.22 -10.34
C HIS A 136 -15.91 -18.78 -10.13
N GLY A 137 -14.97 -17.83 -10.07
CA GLY A 137 -15.30 -16.41 -9.99
C GLY A 137 -16.05 -15.91 -11.22
N MET A 138 -15.74 -16.45 -12.41
CA MET A 138 -16.37 -16.06 -13.66
C MET A 138 -17.75 -16.69 -13.90
N ILE A 139 -18.13 -17.79 -13.21
CA ILE A 139 -19.45 -18.47 -13.37
C ILE A 139 -20.63 -17.49 -13.21
N SER A 140 -20.50 -16.55 -12.28
CA SER A 140 -21.53 -15.54 -11.98
C SER A 140 -21.30 -14.20 -12.68
N SER A 141 -20.29 -14.12 -13.56
CA SER A 141 -19.93 -12.87 -14.24
C SER A 141 -20.53 -12.84 -15.64
N HIS A 142 -21.22 -11.75 -15.97
CA HIS A 142 -21.59 -11.41 -17.36
C HIS A 142 -20.42 -10.68 -18.07
N ILE A 143 -19.18 -10.88 -17.62
CA ILE A 143 -18.00 -10.25 -18.18
C ILE A 143 -17.66 -11.00 -19.47
N THR A 144 -17.98 -10.39 -20.61
CA THR A 144 -17.63 -10.90 -21.96
C THR A 144 -16.23 -10.46 -22.41
N ASP A 145 -15.46 -9.81 -21.53
CA ASP A 145 -14.12 -9.31 -21.85
C ASP A 145 -13.12 -10.46 -21.82
N ASN A 146 -12.96 -11.09 -22.99
CA ASN A 146 -11.96 -12.13 -23.25
C ASN A 146 -10.58 -11.53 -23.59
N SER A 147 -10.24 -10.35 -23.07
CA SER A 147 -8.92 -9.75 -23.32
C SER A 147 -7.81 -10.73 -22.93
N PRO A 148 -6.87 -11.05 -23.84
CA PRO A 148 -5.81 -12.03 -23.59
C PRO A 148 -4.94 -11.72 -22.36
N SER A 149 -4.86 -10.45 -21.96
CA SER A 149 -3.98 -9.98 -20.88
C SER A 149 -4.53 -10.20 -19.46
N ARG A 150 -5.81 -10.60 -19.31
CA ARG A 150 -6.50 -10.71 -18.01
C ARG A 150 -6.92 -12.14 -17.69
N GLN A 151 -6.10 -13.12 -18.05
CA GLN A 151 -6.34 -14.54 -17.77
C GLN A 151 -5.17 -15.15 -16.99
N PRO A 152 -5.43 -16.09 -16.07
CA PRO A 152 -4.36 -16.82 -15.42
C PRO A 152 -3.69 -17.77 -16.43
N PHE A 153 -2.38 -17.97 -16.28
CA PHE A 153 -1.64 -18.96 -17.09
C PHE A 153 -0.45 -19.52 -16.31
N VAL A 154 0.01 -20.70 -16.73
CA VAL A 154 1.29 -21.31 -16.32
C VAL A 154 1.93 -21.90 -17.57
N LEU A 155 3.17 -21.49 -17.87
CA LEU A 155 3.94 -21.99 -19.01
C LEU A 155 5.35 -22.38 -18.56
N PHE A 156 5.82 -23.56 -18.95
CA PHE A 156 7.13 -24.09 -18.57
C PHE A 156 8.17 -23.85 -19.68
N GLY A 157 9.39 -23.49 -19.28
CA GLY A 157 10.58 -23.46 -20.12
C GLY A 157 10.35 -22.89 -21.52
N SER A 158 10.67 -23.65 -22.56
CA SER A 158 10.57 -23.23 -23.96
C SER A 158 9.13 -23.08 -24.48
N HIS A 159 8.12 -23.52 -23.72
CA HIS A 159 6.71 -23.31 -24.07
C HIS A 159 6.23 -21.88 -23.75
N SER A 160 7.01 -21.10 -23.00
CA SER A 160 6.77 -19.66 -22.74
C SER A 160 7.16 -18.77 -23.94
N THR A 161 6.77 -19.13 -25.16
CA THR A 161 7.07 -18.33 -26.37
C THR A 161 6.23 -17.05 -26.42
N LYS A 162 6.67 -16.09 -27.24
CA LYS A 162 5.86 -14.89 -27.52
C LYS A 162 4.45 -15.22 -28.03
N GLU A 163 4.30 -16.24 -28.85
CA GLU A 163 2.99 -16.65 -29.38
C GLU A 163 2.09 -17.15 -28.26
N ASN A 164 2.62 -18.02 -27.39
CA ASN A 164 1.86 -18.64 -26.31
C ASN A 164 1.53 -17.67 -25.17
N LEU A 165 2.38 -16.67 -24.92
CA LEU A 165 2.08 -15.61 -23.96
C LEU A 165 0.98 -14.66 -24.47
N ASN A 166 0.85 -14.50 -25.79
CA ASN A 166 -0.15 -13.62 -26.39
C ASN A 166 -1.46 -14.33 -26.77
N SER A 167 -1.51 -15.67 -26.75
CA SER A 167 -2.65 -16.44 -27.23
C SER A 167 -3.89 -16.43 -26.33
N GLY A 168 -3.87 -15.74 -25.17
CA GLY A 168 -5.01 -15.68 -24.25
C GLY A 168 -5.37 -17.08 -23.73
N ASN A 169 -4.53 -17.61 -22.84
CA ASN A 169 -4.58 -19.02 -22.45
C ASN A 169 -5.63 -19.32 -21.36
N PHE A 170 -6.90 -19.09 -21.65
CA PHE A 170 -7.99 -19.76 -20.92
C PHE A 170 -8.29 -21.17 -21.50
N ASN A 171 -7.63 -21.56 -22.59
CA ASN A 171 -7.84 -22.87 -23.23
C ASN A 171 -6.86 -23.93 -22.69
N PHE A 172 -7.44 -24.96 -22.06
CA PHE A 172 -6.89 -26.27 -21.66
C PHE A 172 -5.37 -26.31 -21.45
N PRO A 173 -4.87 -26.08 -20.22
CA PRO A 173 -3.46 -26.23 -19.94
C PRO A 173 -2.98 -27.64 -20.32
N SER A 174 -1.76 -27.73 -20.85
CA SER A 174 -1.27 -28.98 -21.40
C SER A 174 -0.93 -29.97 -20.30
N GLU A 175 -1.58 -31.12 -20.31
CA GLU A 175 -1.16 -32.28 -19.52
C GLU A 175 0.14 -32.91 -20.08
N GLY A 176 0.53 -32.57 -21.31
CA GLY A 176 1.71 -33.11 -21.98
C GLY A 176 3.00 -32.32 -21.74
N HIS A 177 2.89 -31.04 -21.34
CA HIS A 177 4.02 -30.20 -20.98
C HIS A 177 4.34 -30.39 -19.50
N LEU A 178 5.34 -31.23 -19.26
CA LEU A 178 5.83 -31.59 -17.95
C LEU A 178 7.15 -30.87 -17.68
N VAL A 179 7.51 -30.72 -16.41
CA VAL A 179 8.80 -30.14 -16.04
C VAL A 179 9.96 -30.91 -16.71
N ARG A 180 9.88 -32.25 -16.81
CA ARG A 180 10.95 -33.07 -17.43
C ARG A 180 11.16 -32.89 -18.94
N ASN A 181 10.18 -32.39 -19.70
CA ASN A 181 10.21 -32.42 -21.17
C ASN A 181 9.96 -31.07 -21.86
N THR A 182 9.77 -29.99 -21.11
CA THR A 182 9.41 -28.66 -21.67
C THR A 182 10.60 -27.68 -21.68
N GLY A 183 11.82 -28.18 -21.50
CA GLY A 183 13.07 -27.46 -21.68
C GLY A 183 13.57 -27.49 -23.12
N LEU A 184 14.70 -26.80 -23.35
CA LEU A 184 15.31 -26.71 -24.67
C LEU A 184 15.58 -28.10 -25.27
N GLY A 185 15.06 -28.36 -26.46
CA GLY A 185 15.22 -29.65 -27.15
C GLY A 185 14.52 -30.83 -26.48
N GLY A 186 13.49 -30.58 -25.65
CA GLY A 186 12.76 -31.63 -24.93
C GLY A 186 13.41 -32.04 -23.61
N SER A 187 14.34 -31.23 -23.10
CA SER A 187 15.00 -31.44 -21.81
C SER A 187 14.14 -30.95 -20.63
N THR A 188 14.69 -30.99 -19.41
CA THR A 188 14.03 -30.44 -18.22
C THR A 188 13.91 -28.92 -18.32
N ALA A 189 12.71 -28.39 -18.07
CA ALA A 189 12.45 -26.96 -17.98
C ALA A 189 13.31 -26.32 -16.87
N LYS A 190 13.80 -25.10 -17.13
CA LYS A 190 14.65 -24.34 -16.19
C LYS A 190 13.91 -23.25 -15.44
N HIS A 191 12.73 -22.88 -15.91
CA HIS A 191 11.88 -21.88 -15.30
C HIS A 191 10.43 -22.13 -15.68
N MET A 192 9.53 -21.41 -15.03
CA MET A 192 8.14 -21.26 -15.42
C MET A 192 7.72 -19.80 -15.34
N VAL A 193 6.78 -19.43 -16.21
CA VAL A 193 6.11 -18.14 -16.18
C VAL A 193 4.68 -18.36 -15.75
N VAL A 194 4.25 -17.60 -14.74
CA VAL A 194 2.93 -17.76 -14.14
C VAL A 194 2.24 -16.42 -13.96
N GLN A 195 0.93 -16.39 -14.16
CA GLN A 195 0.07 -15.24 -13.89
C GLN A 195 -1.16 -15.66 -13.09
N CYS A 196 -1.45 -14.92 -12.04
CA CYS A 196 -2.71 -15.00 -11.29
C CYS A 196 -3.51 -13.71 -11.52
N VAL A 197 -4.83 -13.84 -11.70
CA VAL A 197 -5.74 -12.72 -11.94
C VAL A 197 -6.97 -12.87 -11.04
N SER A 198 -7.39 -11.78 -10.41
CA SER A 198 -8.66 -11.72 -9.70
C SER A 198 -9.82 -11.64 -10.71
N PRO A 199 -10.77 -12.60 -10.71
CA PRO A 199 -11.81 -12.71 -11.74
C PRO A 199 -12.78 -11.51 -11.75
N LYS A 200 -13.07 -10.93 -10.58
CA LYS A 200 -13.95 -9.77 -10.42
C LYS A 200 -13.25 -8.60 -9.76
N GLY A 201 -11.94 -8.50 -9.95
CA GLY A 201 -11.14 -7.51 -9.27
C GLY A 201 -10.00 -6.96 -10.12
N PRO A 202 -9.39 -5.87 -9.65
CA PRO A 202 -8.31 -5.22 -10.37
C PRO A 202 -6.96 -5.93 -10.21
N LEU A 203 -6.81 -6.78 -9.19
CA LEU A 203 -5.54 -7.44 -8.87
C LEU A 203 -5.13 -8.47 -9.94
N ALA A 204 -3.90 -8.33 -10.42
CA ALA A 204 -3.21 -9.31 -11.23
C ALA A 204 -1.70 -9.18 -11.01
N CYS A 205 -0.99 -10.29 -10.98
CA CYS A 205 0.47 -10.25 -11.05
C CYS A 205 1.02 -11.51 -11.70
N SER A 206 2.19 -11.36 -12.29
CA SER A 206 2.90 -12.37 -13.04
C SER A 206 4.32 -12.49 -12.50
N ARG A 207 4.82 -13.72 -12.46
CA ARG A 207 6.11 -14.09 -11.87
C ARG A 207 6.83 -15.06 -12.77
N THR A 208 8.17 -15.07 -12.67
CA THR A 208 9.01 -16.12 -13.24
C THR A 208 9.69 -16.83 -12.08
N TYR A 209 9.49 -18.14 -11.96
CA TYR A 209 10.13 -18.97 -10.95
C TYR A 209 10.99 -20.05 -11.59
N PHE A 210 11.91 -20.63 -10.83
CA PHE A 210 13.02 -21.41 -11.38
C PHE A 210 13.01 -22.88 -10.96
N PHE A 211 13.41 -23.75 -11.88
CA PHE A 211 13.64 -25.17 -11.64
C PHE A 211 15.15 -25.41 -11.65
N GLY A 212 15.74 -25.51 -10.47
CA GLY A 212 17.19 -25.54 -10.24
C GLY A 212 17.66 -24.41 -9.33
N THR A 213 18.95 -24.45 -8.98
CA THR A 213 19.59 -23.44 -8.12
C THR A 213 20.47 -22.46 -8.89
N THR A 214 20.63 -21.26 -8.35
CA THR A 214 21.58 -20.25 -8.85
C THR A 214 22.92 -20.30 -8.12
N HIS A 215 23.10 -21.15 -7.11
CA HIS A 215 24.37 -21.22 -6.38
C HIS A 215 24.82 -22.66 -6.15
N ILE A 216 26.13 -22.80 -5.92
CA ILE A 216 26.73 -24.07 -5.46
C ILE A 216 27.13 -23.84 -4.01
N PRO A 217 26.63 -24.62 -3.03
CA PRO A 217 27.03 -24.45 -1.63
C PRO A 217 28.56 -24.49 -1.50
N PHE A 218 29.15 -23.62 -0.67
CA PHE A 218 30.58 -23.72 -0.40
C PHE A 218 30.88 -25.03 0.35
N LEU A 219 31.83 -25.82 -0.16
CA LEU A 219 32.20 -27.15 0.37
C LEU A 219 33.63 -27.21 0.94
N GLY A 220 34.27 -26.06 1.16
CA GLY A 220 35.60 -25.99 1.79
C GLY A 220 36.79 -25.93 0.83
N ASN A 221 36.58 -26.05 -0.49
CA ASN A 221 37.63 -25.89 -1.49
C ASN A 221 37.09 -25.25 -2.78
N ASP A 222 37.58 -24.05 -3.11
CA ASP A 222 37.18 -23.30 -4.32
C ASP A 222 37.69 -23.96 -5.64
N ASN A 223 38.59 -24.94 -5.54
CA ASN A 223 39.23 -25.55 -6.71
C ASN A 223 38.40 -26.65 -7.39
N GLU A 224 37.34 -27.17 -6.76
CA GLU A 224 36.44 -28.13 -7.41
C GLU A 224 35.43 -27.36 -8.29
N MET A 225 35.77 -27.14 -9.57
CA MET A 225 34.87 -26.54 -10.55
C MET A 225 33.66 -27.46 -10.80
N HIS A 226 32.59 -27.23 -10.05
CA HIS A 226 31.28 -27.79 -10.35
C HIS A 226 30.63 -26.92 -11.43
N LYS A 227 30.11 -27.54 -12.48
CA LYS A 227 29.48 -26.81 -13.58
C LYS A 227 28.15 -26.27 -13.09
N GLN A 228 28.10 -24.96 -12.81
CA GLN A 228 26.87 -24.26 -12.43
C GLN A 228 25.83 -24.43 -13.52
N ALA A 229 24.53 -24.45 -13.17
CA ALA A 229 23.45 -24.43 -14.14
C ALA A 229 23.42 -23.07 -14.87
N GLU A 230 24.32 -22.90 -15.86
CA GLU A 230 24.58 -21.64 -16.58
C GLU A 230 23.29 -21.03 -17.14
N GLN A 231 22.33 -21.86 -17.57
CA GLN A 231 21.02 -21.41 -18.06
C GLN A 231 20.11 -20.85 -16.95
N VAL A 232 20.04 -21.50 -15.77
CA VAL A 232 19.21 -21.04 -14.65
C VAL A 232 19.76 -19.73 -14.10
N MET A 233 21.09 -19.64 -13.95
CA MET A 233 21.77 -18.40 -13.57
C MET A 233 21.46 -17.28 -14.55
N LEU A 234 21.61 -17.53 -15.86
CA LEU A 234 21.35 -16.52 -16.89
C LEU A 234 19.91 -16.01 -16.85
N LEU A 235 18.93 -16.91 -16.79
CA LEU A 235 17.52 -16.54 -16.75
C LEU A 235 17.19 -15.76 -15.46
N SER A 236 17.78 -16.14 -14.33
CA SER A 236 17.58 -15.46 -13.04
C SER A 236 18.19 -14.06 -13.02
N GLN A 237 19.34 -13.86 -13.69
CA GLN A 237 19.95 -12.55 -13.88
C GLN A 237 19.10 -11.63 -14.76
N ILE A 238 18.56 -12.15 -15.87
CA ILE A 238 17.63 -11.40 -16.72
C ILE A 238 16.37 -11.05 -15.92
N TYR A 239 15.81 -12.01 -15.19
CA TYR A 239 14.63 -11.78 -14.36
C TYR A 239 14.88 -10.72 -13.27
N THR A 240 16.06 -10.74 -12.64
CA THR A 240 16.49 -9.70 -11.70
C THR A 240 16.43 -8.30 -12.32
N ALA A 241 16.97 -8.17 -13.53
CA ALA A 241 16.94 -6.91 -14.27
C ALA A 241 15.51 -6.47 -14.62
N VAL A 242 14.62 -7.43 -14.96
CA VAL A 242 13.20 -7.18 -15.24
C VAL A 242 12.46 -6.71 -13.99
N VAL A 243 12.73 -7.28 -12.82
CA VAL A 243 12.13 -6.85 -11.55
C VAL A 243 12.53 -5.41 -11.22
N GLU A 244 13.82 -5.09 -11.25
CA GLU A 244 14.29 -3.72 -11.01
C GLU A 244 13.70 -2.71 -12.02
N ALA A 245 13.59 -3.11 -13.29
CA ALA A 245 13.00 -2.28 -14.33
C ALA A 245 11.52 -1.95 -14.09
N VAL A 246 10.69 -2.93 -13.71
CA VAL A 246 9.27 -2.70 -13.43
C VAL A 246 9.10 -1.81 -12.19
N LEU A 247 9.86 -2.06 -11.12
CA LEU A 247 9.79 -1.24 -9.91
C LEU A 247 10.20 0.22 -10.19
N ALA A 248 11.25 0.45 -10.98
CA ALA A 248 11.66 1.78 -11.42
C ALA A 248 10.59 2.43 -12.33
N GLY A 249 9.94 1.65 -13.20
CA GLY A 249 8.83 2.10 -14.04
C GLY A 249 7.62 2.55 -13.21
N ILE A 250 7.25 1.79 -12.18
CA ILE A 250 6.18 2.15 -11.23
C ILE A 250 6.50 3.45 -10.51
N GLU A 251 7.72 3.59 -9.98
CA GLU A 251 8.14 4.80 -9.28
C GLU A 251 8.13 6.03 -10.21
N CYS A 252 8.59 5.86 -11.45
CA CYS A 252 8.54 6.91 -12.47
C CYS A 252 7.10 7.29 -12.83
N TYR A 253 6.23 6.29 -13.01
CA TYR A 253 4.82 6.54 -13.30
C TYR A 253 4.13 7.26 -12.15
N ALA A 254 4.37 6.87 -10.90
CA ALA A 254 3.79 7.53 -9.73
C ALA A 254 4.14 9.02 -9.66
N LYS A 255 5.35 9.40 -10.09
CA LYS A 255 5.83 10.79 -10.09
C LYS A 255 5.37 11.61 -11.30
N THR A 256 5.17 10.96 -12.45
CA THR A 256 4.96 11.66 -13.73
C THR A 256 3.60 11.44 -14.37
N SER A 257 2.85 10.45 -13.89
CA SER A 257 1.59 9.96 -14.46
C SER A 257 1.66 9.71 -15.98
N THR A 258 2.86 9.38 -16.49
CA THR A 258 3.13 9.25 -17.94
C THR A 258 3.67 7.86 -18.27
N GLU A 259 2.94 7.09 -19.08
CA GLU A 259 3.38 5.74 -19.49
C GLU A 259 4.67 5.76 -20.31
N SER A 260 4.82 6.69 -21.27
CA SER A 260 6.01 6.75 -22.11
C SER A 260 7.29 6.98 -21.32
N LYS A 261 7.27 7.89 -20.34
CA LYS A 261 8.40 8.14 -19.43
C LYS A 261 8.69 6.92 -18.57
N ALA A 262 7.66 6.28 -18.01
CA ALA A 262 7.81 5.06 -17.23
C ALA A 262 8.46 3.93 -18.04
N LYS A 263 8.04 3.79 -19.31
CA LYS A 263 8.62 2.83 -20.26
C LYS A 263 10.10 3.13 -20.55
N GLU A 264 10.44 4.38 -20.83
CA GLU A 264 11.82 4.80 -21.06
C GLU A 264 12.72 4.49 -19.85
N VAL A 265 12.26 4.83 -18.63
CA VAL A 265 13.00 4.54 -17.40
C VAL A 265 13.14 3.04 -17.15
N ALA A 266 12.08 2.26 -17.36
CA ALA A 266 12.11 0.81 -17.18
C ALA A 266 13.09 0.15 -18.17
N GLU A 267 13.04 0.51 -19.46
CA GLU A 267 13.97 -0.03 -20.47
C GLU A 267 15.43 0.37 -20.20
N GLN A 268 15.67 1.60 -19.76
CA GLN A 268 17.02 2.06 -19.36
C GLN A 268 17.53 1.31 -18.13
N MET A 269 16.69 1.12 -17.12
CA MET A 269 17.02 0.38 -15.90
C MET A 269 17.38 -1.06 -16.22
N LEU A 270 16.56 -1.74 -17.04
CA LEU A 270 16.84 -3.10 -17.50
C LEU A 270 18.24 -3.19 -18.14
N MET A 271 18.56 -2.27 -19.06
CA MET A 271 19.86 -2.25 -19.73
C MET A 271 21.01 -1.96 -18.75
N SER A 272 20.83 -1.07 -17.78
CA SER A 272 21.84 -0.76 -16.77
C SER A 272 22.14 -1.95 -15.85
N VAL A 273 21.10 -2.69 -15.44
CA VAL A 273 21.27 -3.87 -14.58
C VAL A 273 21.95 -5.00 -15.37
N LEU A 274 21.60 -5.20 -16.64
CA LEU A 274 22.29 -6.16 -17.52
C LEU A 274 23.79 -5.85 -17.69
N ASP A 275 24.20 -4.57 -17.70
CA ASP A 275 25.63 -4.20 -17.69
C ASP A 275 26.31 -4.62 -16.39
N THR A 276 25.66 -4.34 -15.26
CA THR A 276 26.19 -4.62 -13.92
C THR A 276 26.36 -6.12 -13.70
N LEU A 277 25.47 -6.93 -14.29
CA LEU A 277 25.54 -8.39 -14.28
C LEU A 277 26.47 -8.97 -15.37
N HIS A 278 27.21 -8.13 -16.09
CA HIS A 278 28.15 -8.52 -17.15
C HIS A 278 27.49 -9.25 -18.34
N LEU A 279 26.20 -9.01 -18.59
CA LEU A 279 25.42 -9.61 -19.70
C LEU A 279 25.37 -8.69 -20.94
N THR A 280 26.44 -7.93 -21.18
CA THR A 280 26.53 -6.95 -22.30
C THR A 280 26.27 -7.58 -23.67
N GLN A 281 26.67 -8.83 -23.86
CA GLN A 281 26.51 -9.57 -25.13
C GLN A 281 25.03 -9.82 -25.48
N LEU A 282 24.15 -9.93 -24.48
CA LEU A 282 22.72 -10.17 -24.68
C LEU A 282 21.93 -8.91 -25.01
N LYS A 283 22.45 -7.73 -24.67
CA LYS A 283 21.72 -6.46 -24.82
C LYS A 283 21.16 -6.26 -26.22
N THR A 284 22.00 -6.44 -27.22
CA THR A 284 21.62 -6.25 -28.63
C THR A 284 20.55 -7.26 -29.05
N ALA A 285 20.64 -8.50 -28.56
CA ALA A 285 19.69 -9.57 -28.88
C ALA A 285 18.34 -9.40 -28.17
N LEU A 286 18.32 -8.83 -26.96
CA LEU A 286 17.11 -8.64 -26.16
C LEU A 286 16.40 -7.33 -26.45
N ARG A 287 17.07 -6.31 -26.98
CA ARG A 287 16.50 -4.96 -27.20
C ARG A 287 15.19 -4.95 -27.99
N SER A 288 15.06 -5.80 -29.00
CA SER A 288 13.83 -5.92 -29.82
C SER A 288 12.80 -6.90 -29.25
N LYS A 289 13.11 -7.56 -28.13
CA LYS A 289 12.30 -8.61 -27.50
C LYS A 289 11.70 -8.18 -26.17
N ILE A 290 11.89 -6.93 -25.76
CA ILE A 290 11.33 -6.38 -24.52
C ILE A 290 9.99 -5.72 -24.82
N ALA A 291 9.02 -5.95 -23.96
CA ALA A 291 7.77 -5.20 -23.92
C ALA A 291 7.49 -4.75 -22.49
N PHE A 292 7.34 -3.44 -22.30
CA PHE A 292 6.84 -2.83 -21.07
C PHE A 292 5.50 -2.15 -21.35
N GLN A 293 4.56 -2.28 -20.43
CA GLN A 293 3.25 -1.64 -20.50
C GLN A 293 2.70 -1.40 -19.09
N ILE A 294 1.83 -0.41 -18.97
CA ILE A 294 1.01 -0.17 -17.77
C ILE A 294 -0.46 -0.23 -18.21
N GLN A 295 -1.29 -0.93 -17.44
CA GLN A 295 -2.73 -1.03 -17.73
C GLN A 295 -3.53 -0.62 -16.50
N ALA A 296 -4.43 0.36 -16.62
CA ALA A 296 -5.38 0.68 -15.56
C ALA A 296 -6.56 -0.29 -15.60
N VAL A 297 -7.01 -0.72 -14.43
CA VAL A 297 -8.08 -1.69 -14.25
C VAL A 297 -9.04 -1.20 -13.18
N ASN A 298 -10.33 -1.22 -13.50
CA ASN A 298 -11.37 -0.86 -12.53
C ASN A 298 -11.69 -1.99 -11.54
N ASN A 299 -12.55 -1.70 -10.56
CA ASN A 299 -12.90 -2.63 -9.48
C ASN A 299 -13.61 -3.89 -9.97
N HIS A 300 -14.15 -3.86 -11.19
CA HIS A 300 -14.79 -4.99 -11.85
C HIS A 300 -13.84 -5.80 -12.73
N GLY A 301 -12.57 -5.42 -12.79
CA GLY A 301 -11.57 -6.11 -13.58
C GLY A 301 -11.55 -5.77 -15.07
N ARG A 302 -12.05 -4.60 -15.47
CA ARG A 302 -12.01 -4.14 -16.87
C ARG A 302 -10.87 -3.19 -17.10
N ILE A 303 -10.16 -3.39 -18.22
CA ILE A 303 -9.08 -2.50 -18.63
C ILE A 303 -9.67 -1.16 -19.06
N THR A 304 -9.10 -0.08 -18.54
CA THR A 304 -9.48 1.31 -18.86
C THR A 304 -8.26 2.02 -19.44
N PRO A 305 -8.44 2.90 -20.45
CA PRO A 305 -7.35 3.71 -20.98
C PRO A 305 -6.67 4.57 -19.90
N LEU A 306 -5.34 4.67 -19.95
CA LEU A 306 -4.54 5.44 -18.97
C LEU A 306 -4.67 6.95 -19.10
N ASP A 307 -5.02 7.44 -20.30
CA ASP A 307 -5.24 8.85 -20.62
C ASP A 307 -6.54 9.40 -20.04
N ASN A 308 -7.40 8.56 -19.48
CA ASN A 308 -8.59 8.99 -18.77
C ASN A 308 -8.20 9.65 -17.43
N GLU A 309 -8.77 10.81 -17.11
CA GLU A 309 -8.58 11.49 -15.81
C GLU A 309 -8.94 10.59 -14.62
N ASP A 310 -9.95 9.72 -14.80
CA ASP A 310 -10.38 8.76 -13.79
C ASP A 310 -9.32 7.68 -13.50
N SER A 311 -8.34 7.49 -14.40
CA SER A 311 -7.31 6.45 -14.26
C SER A 311 -6.45 6.64 -13.01
N LEU A 312 -6.34 7.87 -12.48
CA LEU A 312 -5.56 8.16 -11.26
C LEU A 312 -6.00 7.28 -10.09
N PHE A 313 -7.32 7.09 -9.95
CA PHE A 313 -7.96 6.32 -8.89
C PHE A 313 -8.22 4.86 -9.28
N LEU A 314 -7.69 4.39 -10.40
CA LEU A 314 -7.75 2.97 -10.76
C LEU A 314 -6.48 2.25 -10.34
N ILE A 315 -6.60 0.98 -10.01
CA ILE A 315 -5.43 0.14 -9.82
C ILE A 315 -4.79 -0.13 -11.17
N LYS A 316 -3.46 -0.13 -11.19
CA LYS A 316 -2.68 -0.28 -12.41
C LYS A 316 -1.82 -1.52 -12.30
N THR A 317 -1.64 -2.22 -13.40
CA THR A 317 -0.69 -3.32 -13.50
C THR A 317 0.45 -2.89 -14.40
N ALA A 318 1.64 -2.74 -13.83
CA ALA A 318 2.87 -2.55 -14.61
C ALA A 318 3.47 -3.91 -14.91
N SER A 319 3.84 -4.16 -16.16
CA SER A 319 4.41 -5.44 -16.59
C SER A 319 5.58 -5.24 -17.54
N MET A 320 6.60 -6.10 -17.40
CA MET A 320 7.66 -6.24 -18.37
C MET A 320 7.83 -7.70 -18.76
N VAL A 321 7.97 -7.94 -20.07
CA VAL A 321 8.23 -9.24 -20.67
C VAL A 321 9.50 -9.16 -21.51
N VAL A 322 10.37 -10.16 -21.37
CA VAL A 322 11.50 -10.40 -22.30
C VAL A 322 11.21 -11.69 -23.05
N PHE A 323 10.81 -11.55 -24.30
CA PHE A 323 10.39 -12.66 -25.14
C PHE A 323 11.57 -13.48 -25.66
N ASP A 324 11.33 -14.77 -25.86
CA ASP A 324 12.12 -15.69 -26.70
C ASP A 324 13.65 -15.55 -26.52
N ILE A 325 14.13 -15.68 -25.28
CA ILE A 325 15.54 -15.50 -24.89
C ILE A 325 16.41 -16.53 -25.62
N PRO A 326 17.43 -16.11 -26.38
CA PRO A 326 18.29 -17.02 -27.12
C PRO A 326 19.23 -17.80 -26.19
N ASP A 327 19.47 -19.08 -26.49
CA ASP A 327 20.53 -19.83 -25.81
C ASP A 327 21.90 -19.49 -26.43
N LEU A 328 22.70 -18.71 -25.69
CA LEU A 328 24.05 -18.33 -26.10
C LEU A 328 25.10 -19.42 -25.86
N LEU A 329 24.81 -20.42 -25.03
CA LEU A 329 25.78 -21.46 -24.68
C LEU A 329 25.92 -22.50 -25.79
N THR A 330 24.81 -22.87 -26.42
CA THR A 330 24.78 -23.86 -27.51
C THR A 330 24.65 -23.22 -28.89
N GLY A 331 24.36 -21.91 -28.96
CA GLY A 331 24.24 -21.15 -30.20
C GLY A 331 23.04 -21.54 -31.08
N ARG A 332 22.17 -22.43 -30.61
CA ARG A 332 20.93 -22.85 -31.27
C ARG A 332 19.82 -23.09 -30.26
N GLY A 333 18.76 -22.29 -30.32
CA GLY A 333 17.55 -22.52 -29.54
C GLY A 333 17.03 -21.31 -28.79
N CYS A 334 15.87 -21.48 -28.19
CA CYS A 334 15.18 -20.51 -27.36
C CYS A 334 14.99 -21.11 -25.96
N LEU A 335 15.43 -20.39 -24.93
CA LEU A 335 15.27 -20.82 -23.53
C LEU A 335 13.82 -20.66 -23.04
N GLY A 336 13.05 -19.76 -23.67
CA GLY A 336 11.72 -19.31 -23.22
C GLY A 336 11.68 -17.80 -23.04
N SER A 337 10.71 -17.29 -22.30
CA SER A 337 10.56 -15.87 -21.97
C SER A 337 10.53 -15.67 -20.45
N VAL A 338 10.85 -14.47 -19.99
CA VAL A 338 10.63 -14.09 -18.58
C VAL A 338 9.59 -12.97 -18.48
N VAL A 339 8.75 -13.03 -17.46
CA VAL A 339 7.69 -12.04 -17.18
C VAL A 339 7.71 -11.65 -15.72
N PHE A 340 7.51 -10.36 -15.47
CA PHE A 340 7.20 -9.82 -14.14
C PHE A 340 6.12 -8.75 -14.25
N SER A 341 5.18 -8.74 -13.32
CA SER A 341 4.21 -7.65 -13.19
C SER A 341 3.77 -7.44 -11.75
N GLU A 342 3.34 -6.21 -11.44
CA GLU A 342 2.82 -5.83 -10.12
C GLU A 342 1.57 -4.97 -10.27
N SER A 343 0.57 -5.23 -9.42
CA SER A 343 -0.57 -4.34 -9.23
C SER A 343 -0.23 -3.25 -8.21
N PHE A 344 -0.43 -2.00 -8.57
CA PHE A 344 -0.11 -0.84 -7.75
C PHE A 344 -1.19 0.23 -7.84
N LEU A 345 -1.25 1.08 -6.82
CA LEU A 345 -2.11 2.25 -6.77
C LEU A 345 -1.27 3.50 -6.53
N THR A 346 -1.67 4.59 -7.18
CA THR A 346 -1.02 5.90 -7.11
C THR A 346 -1.93 6.88 -6.41
N SER A 347 -1.32 7.84 -5.71
CA SER A 347 -2.03 8.95 -5.09
C SER A 347 -1.27 10.24 -5.37
N GLN A 348 -2.00 11.31 -5.64
CA GLN A 348 -1.43 12.60 -5.99
C GLN A 348 -2.20 13.73 -5.32
N ILE A 349 -1.48 14.59 -4.60
CA ILE A 349 -2.03 15.80 -3.96
C ILE A 349 -1.39 17.00 -4.65
N GLN A 350 -2.22 17.93 -5.11
CA GLN A 350 -1.71 19.21 -5.60
C GLN A 350 -1.33 20.10 -4.42
N VAL A 351 -0.13 20.67 -4.44
CA VAL A 351 0.44 21.45 -3.36
C VAL A 351 0.82 22.83 -3.84
N LYS A 352 0.28 23.86 -3.19
CA LYS A 352 0.62 25.25 -3.44
C LYS A 352 1.73 25.71 -2.49
N GLU A 353 2.83 26.16 -3.08
CA GLU A 353 3.96 26.73 -2.34
C GLU A 353 3.68 28.17 -1.91
N LYS A 354 4.51 28.70 -1.01
CA LYS A 354 4.37 30.09 -0.49
C LYS A 354 4.52 31.15 -1.58
N ASP A 355 5.30 30.86 -2.62
CA ASP A 355 5.49 31.73 -3.78
C ASP A 355 4.34 31.63 -4.80
N GLY A 356 3.36 30.75 -4.56
CA GLY A 356 2.23 30.49 -5.44
C GLY A 356 2.49 29.46 -6.53
N SER A 357 3.70 28.87 -6.60
CA SER A 357 3.97 27.76 -7.51
C SER A 357 3.18 26.51 -7.11
N MET A 358 2.85 25.68 -8.10
CA MET A 358 2.11 24.44 -7.92
C MET A 358 3.05 23.26 -8.12
N ASN A 359 3.18 22.44 -7.08
CA ASN A 359 3.88 21.18 -7.09
C ASN A 359 2.88 20.03 -6.87
N SER A 360 3.28 18.80 -7.16
CA SER A 360 2.47 17.62 -6.80
C SER A 360 3.24 16.73 -5.85
N GLU A 361 2.65 16.43 -4.71
CA GLU A 361 3.13 15.38 -3.82
C GLU A 361 2.53 14.06 -4.30
N SER A 362 3.38 13.07 -4.58
CA SER A 362 2.96 11.77 -5.11
C SER A 362 3.33 10.65 -4.14
N SER A 363 2.42 9.70 -3.96
CA SER A 363 2.67 8.46 -3.22
C SER A 363 2.18 7.27 -4.03
N HIS A 364 2.73 6.08 -3.76
CA HIS A 364 2.27 4.84 -4.38
C HIS A 364 2.41 3.67 -3.43
N ILE A 365 1.63 2.62 -3.68
CA ILE A 365 1.72 1.34 -2.99
C ILE A 365 1.62 0.20 -4.00
N ILE A 366 2.45 -0.82 -3.82
CA ILE A 366 2.40 -2.05 -4.61
C ILE A 366 1.61 -3.08 -3.81
N LEU A 367 0.39 -3.38 -4.24
CA LEU A 367 -0.54 -4.25 -3.52
C LEU A 367 -0.09 -5.72 -3.56
N THR A 368 0.58 -6.13 -4.63
CA THR A 368 1.04 -7.52 -4.83
C THR A 368 2.47 -7.78 -4.33
N ALA A 369 3.04 -6.86 -3.55
CA ALA A 369 4.43 -6.94 -3.08
C ALA A 369 4.69 -8.11 -2.12
N ALA A 370 3.67 -8.59 -1.40
CA ALA A 370 3.80 -9.70 -0.46
C ALA A 370 3.95 -11.06 -1.17
N ILE A 371 3.56 -11.14 -2.45
CA ILE A 371 3.71 -12.36 -3.25
C ILE A 371 5.18 -12.49 -3.63
N PRO A 372 5.86 -13.60 -3.26
CA PRO A 372 7.27 -13.78 -3.50
C PRO A 372 7.65 -13.44 -4.94
N ARG A 373 8.58 -12.49 -5.12
CA ARG A 373 9.06 -12.14 -6.46
C ARG A 373 9.97 -13.24 -7.00
N TYR A 374 10.70 -13.93 -6.13
CA TYR A 374 11.59 -15.00 -6.51
C TYR A 374 11.29 -16.29 -5.73
N ALA A 375 11.22 -17.41 -6.46
CA ALA A 375 11.14 -18.75 -5.90
C ALA A 375 11.87 -19.73 -6.83
N SER A 376 12.41 -20.79 -6.25
CA SER A 376 13.12 -21.84 -6.97
C SER A 376 12.95 -23.18 -6.26
N TRP A 377 12.96 -24.27 -7.01
CA TRP A 377 12.94 -25.63 -6.44
C TRP A 377 14.14 -26.44 -6.93
N LEU A 378 14.72 -27.27 -6.05
CA LEU A 378 15.73 -28.24 -6.43
C LEU A 378 15.10 -29.36 -7.27
N VAL A 379 15.39 -29.39 -8.57
CA VAL A 379 14.82 -30.37 -9.51
C VAL A 379 15.88 -31.36 -10.02
N GLU A 380 17.11 -30.90 -10.29
CA GLU A 380 18.14 -31.79 -10.81
C GLU A 380 18.83 -32.59 -9.70
N ASP A 381 19.05 -33.88 -9.95
CA ASP A 381 19.77 -34.79 -9.04
C ASP A 381 21.13 -34.25 -8.61
N SER A 382 21.83 -33.51 -9.47
CA SER A 382 23.12 -32.89 -9.16
C SER A 382 22.99 -31.84 -8.07
N ASP A 383 21.97 -30.99 -8.15
CA ASP A 383 21.76 -29.87 -7.22
C ASP A 383 21.35 -30.41 -5.84
N VAL A 384 20.48 -31.43 -5.83
CA VAL A 384 20.08 -32.15 -4.61
C VAL A 384 21.31 -32.78 -3.95
N LYS A 385 22.14 -33.51 -4.72
CA LYS A 385 23.36 -34.15 -4.20
C LYS A 385 24.36 -33.14 -3.65
N LEU A 386 24.49 -31.96 -4.26
CA LEU A 386 25.37 -30.90 -3.76
C LEU A 386 24.86 -30.29 -2.46
N SER A 387 23.55 -30.06 -2.37
CA SER A 387 22.91 -29.62 -1.13
C SER A 387 23.08 -30.66 -0.01
N GLU A 388 22.84 -31.95 -0.29
CA GLU A 388 23.05 -33.05 0.65
C GLU A 388 24.52 -33.19 1.07
N LYS A 389 25.47 -33.02 0.14
CA LYS A 389 26.92 -33.00 0.42
C LYS A 389 27.27 -31.86 1.37
N ALA A 390 26.66 -30.69 1.21
CA ALA A 390 26.84 -29.58 2.15
C ALA A 390 26.28 -29.89 3.54
N GLN A 391 25.18 -30.65 3.64
CA GLN A 391 24.61 -31.08 4.92
C GLN A 391 25.40 -32.21 5.58
N HIS A 392 26.23 -32.95 4.83
CA HIS A 392 27.06 -34.02 5.38
C HIS A 392 28.00 -33.54 6.50
N ILE A 393 28.41 -32.26 6.47
CA ILE A 393 29.25 -31.66 7.49
C ILE A 393 28.64 -31.70 8.91
N LEU A 394 27.31 -31.87 9.01
CA LEU A 394 26.62 -32.02 10.29
C LEU A 394 26.97 -33.33 11.00
N LYS A 395 27.54 -34.30 10.27
CA LYS A 395 27.97 -35.62 10.80
C LYS A 395 29.47 -35.68 11.07
N GLU A 396 30.22 -34.63 10.74
CA GLU A 396 31.67 -34.57 10.87
C GLU A 396 32.08 -33.92 12.20
N ASP A 397 33.06 -34.52 12.90
CA ASP A 397 33.57 -33.97 14.16
C ASP A 397 34.24 -32.59 13.97
N LYS A 398 34.87 -32.37 12.81
CA LYS A 398 35.50 -31.11 12.42
C LYS A 398 35.44 -30.92 10.92
N SER A 399 34.57 -30.01 10.48
CA SER A 399 34.34 -29.66 9.07
C SER A 399 35.14 -28.42 8.65
N PHE A 400 34.99 -27.98 7.40
CA PHE A 400 35.54 -26.70 6.91
C PHE A 400 34.86 -25.46 7.53
N LEU A 401 33.68 -25.61 8.13
CA LEU A 401 33.05 -24.58 8.96
C LEU A 401 33.47 -24.71 10.43
N GLY A 402 34.32 -25.68 10.76
CA GLY A 402 34.79 -25.97 12.11
C GLY A 402 33.91 -27.01 12.83
N THR A 403 33.86 -26.93 14.15
CA THR A 403 33.08 -27.86 15.00
C THR A 403 31.64 -27.35 15.15
N LEU A 404 30.66 -28.24 15.02
CA LEU A 404 29.25 -27.92 15.19
C LEU A 404 28.98 -27.46 16.63
N LEU A 405 28.41 -26.27 16.79
CA LEU A 405 28.05 -25.72 18.09
C LEU A 405 26.60 -26.05 18.42
N THR A 406 25.68 -25.67 17.52
CA THR A 406 24.24 -25.85 17.72
C THR A 406 23.47 -25.73 16.42
N GLY A 407 22.20 -26.13 16.40
CA GLY A 407 21.33 -25.86 15.27
C GLY A 407 19.87 -26.20 15.52
N GLY A 408 19.00 -25.77 14.62
CA GLY A 408 17.56 -25.98 14.73
C GLY A 408 16.74 -25.20 13.71
N ASP A 409 15.43 -25.41 13.77
CA ASP A 409 14.44 -24.79 12.91
C ASP A 409 14.02 -23.39 13.42
N GLY A 410 13.36 -22.62 12.55
CA GLY A 410 12.72 -21.34 12.91
C GLY A 410 13.65 -20.13 12.88
N ALA A 411 14.70 -20.17 12.06
CA ALA A 411 15.53 -19.02 11.73
C ALA A 411 15.16 -18.48 10.34
N TYR A 412 15.27 -17.16 10.16
CA TYR A 412 14.96 -16.51 8.89
C TYR A 412 16.21 -15.91 8.27
N ILE A 413 16.43 -16.16 6.97
CA ILE A 413 17.43 -15.45 6.18
C ILE A 413 16.76 -14.31 5.42
N CYS A 414 17.39 -13.13 5.42
CA CYS A 414 16.82 -11.92 4.86
C CYS A 414 17.89 -11.11 4.11
N SER A 415 17.46 -10.41 3.08
CA SER A 415 18.29 -9.57 2.21
C SER A 415 17.54 -8.27 1.91
N SER A 416 18.28 -7.18 1.67
CA SER A 416 17.71 -5.92 1.21
C SER A 416 17.32 -5.92 -0.26
N ASN A 417 17.62 -7.00 -1.00
CA ASN A 417 17.22 -7.14 -2.39
C ASN A 417 15.68 -7.18 -2.51
N PRO A 418 15.07 -6.34 -3.38
CA PRO A 418 13.61 -6.32 -3.57
C PRO A 418 12.99 -7.66 -3.96
N GLN A 419 13.77 -8.60 -4.48
CA GLN A 419 13.31 -9.95 -4.85
C GLN A 419 13.25 -10.93 -3.68
N ALA A 420 14.04 -10.69 -2.63
CA ALA A 420 14.14 -11.58 -1.50
C ALA A 420 13.04 -11.31 -0.49
N MET A 421 12.21 -12.33 -0.25
CA MET A 421 11.37 -12.39 0.94
C MET A 421 12.11 -13.08 2.08
N PRO A 422 11.82 -12.76 3.36
CA PRO A 422 12.30 -13.52 4.49
C PRO A 422 11.98 -15.01 4.32
N ALA A 423 13.00 -15.86 4.28
CA ALA A 423 12.85 -17.30 4.10
C ALA A 423 13.14 -18.03 5.42
N GLU A 424 12.18 -18.84 5.88
CA GLU A 424 12.35 -19.69 7.05
C GLU A 424 13.15 -20.93 6.70
N GLY A 425 14.10 -21.32 7.55
CA GLY A 425 14.86 -22.53 7.33
C GLY A 425 15.56 -23.05 8.58
N LYS A 426 16.36 -24.09 8.37
CA LYS A 426 17.20 -24.69 9.42
C LYS A 426 18.54 -23.98 9.47
N LEU A 427 18.92 -23.51 10.64
CA LEU A 427 20.20 -22.84 10.84
C LEU A 427 21.09 -23.65 11.77
N TYR A 428 22.34 -23.84 11.36
CA TYR A 428 23.38 -24.50 12.12
C TYR A 428 24.58 -23.57 12.28
N PHE A 429 25.02 -23.40 13.52
CA PHE A 429 26.18 -22.60 13.88
C PHE A 429 27.39 -23.50 14.12
N PHE A 430 28.52 -23.14 13.53
CA PHE A 430 29.81 -23.79 13.74
C PHE A 430 30.81 -22.80 14.34
N SER A 431 31.97 -23.30 14.77
CA SER A 431 33.04 -22.44 15.30
C SER A 431 33.54 -21.40 14.29
N ASP A 432 33.52 -21.72 13.00
CA ASP A 432 34.13 -20.94 11.91
C ASP A 432 33.15 -20.60 10.77
N GLY A 433 31.84 -20.70 11.00
CA GLY A 433 30.83 -20.31 10.01
C GLY A 433 29.41 -20.79 10.33
N ILE A 434 28.53 -20.73 9.33
CA ILE A 434 27.14 -21.16 9.42
C ILE A 434 26.72 -21.99 8.22
N LEU A 435 25.75 -22.87 8.44
CA LEU A 435 25.02 -23.57 7.40
C LEU A 435 23.54 -23.24 7.55
N PHE A 436 22.96 -22.65 6.52
CA PHE A 436 21.51 -22.47 6.40
C PHE A 436 20.97 -23.48 5.39
N SER A 437 19.86 -24.14 5.71
CA SER A 437 19.23 -25.10 4.82
C SER A 437 17.77 -24.78 4.64
N ASP A 438 17.38 -24.66 3.37
CA ASP A 438 16.02 -24.41 2.92
C ASP A 438 15.56 -25.56 2.00
N PRO A 439 14.35 -26.11 2.16
CA PRO A 439 13.85 -27.17 1.28
C PRO A 439 13.79 -26.78 -0.20
N HIS A 440 13.59 -25.49 -0.51
CA HIS A 440 13.35 -25.03 -1.89
C HIS A 440 14.67 -24.68 -2.61
N ARG A 441 15.56 -23.95 -1.95
CA ARG A 441 16.84 -23.45 -2.50
C ARG A 441 18.03 -24.35 -2.18
N GLY A 442 17.88 -25.26 -1.21
CA GLY A 442 18.96 -26.09 -0.72
C GLY A 442 19.83 -25.42 0.33
N SER A 443 21.08 -25.86 0.40
CA SER A 443 22.00 -25.49 1.47
C SER A 443 22.86 -24.27 1.10
N ILE A 444 23.09 -23.39 2.06
CA ILE A 444 23.92 -22.19 1.95
C ILE A 444 24.94 -22.23 3.08
N SER A 445 26.21 -22.45 2.72
CA SER A 445 27.34 -22.49 3.65
C SER A 445 28.08 -21.17 3.63
N ILE A 446 28.21 -20.50 4.77
CA ILE A 446 28.96 -19.24 4.89
C ILE A 446 30.10 -19.44 5.90
N SER A 447 31.33 -19.57 5.39
CA SER A 447 32.54 -19.59 6.22
C SER A 447 32.92 -18.18 6.68
N LYS A 448 33.49 -18.05 7.87
CA LYS A 448 34.11 -16.80 8.36
C LYS A 448 35.18 -16.27 7.40
N ASN A 449 35.82 -17.13 6.61
CA ASN A 449 36.77 -16.68 5.59
C ASN A 449 36.14 -15.78 4.52
N HIS A 450 34.85 -16.00 4.24
CA HIS A 450 34.06 -15.19 3.32
C HIS A 450 33.33 -14.02 4.00
N MET A 451 33.41 -13.90 5.33
CA MET A 451 32.85 -12.78 6.08
C MET A 451 33.88 -11.64 6.16
N SER A 452 33.40 -10.42 6.03
CA SER A 452 34.16 -9.18 6.24
C SER A 452 33.92 -8.65 7.66
N TYR A 453 32.67 -8.71 8.12
CA TYR A 453 32.25 -8.22 9.42
C TYR A 453 30.99 -8.97 9.88
N ILE A 454 30.82 -9.12 11.19
CA ILE A 454 29.63 -9.76 11.76
C ILE A 454 29.18 -9.01 13.02
N SER A 455 27.89 -8.67 13.07
CA SER A 455 27.30 -7.93 14.18
C SER A 455 25.95 -8.48 14.60
N LEU A 456 25.62 -8.30 15.88
CA LEU A 456 24.36 -8.68 16.49
C LEU A 456 23.63 -7.43 16.98
N TYR A 457 22.35 -7.33 16.64
CA TYR A 457 21.40 -6.40 17.25
C TYR A 457 20.26 -7.20 17.90
N ASP A 458 20.00 -6.99 19.18
CA ASP A 458 18.94 -7.68 19.93
C ASP A 458 18.01 -6.73 20.70
N GLY A 459 18.26 -5.42 20.62
CA GLY A 459 17.45 -4.37 21.22
C GLY A 459 17.29 -4.47 22.74
N ASP A 460 18.17 -5.23 23.43
CA ASP A 460 18.15 -5.48 24.87
C ASP A 460 16.79 -5.97 25.43
N SER A 461 15.93 -6.60 24.60
CA SER A 461 14.60 -7.07 25.00
C SER A 461 14.23 -8.42 24.41
N THR A 462 13.54 -9.25 25.21
CA THR A 462 12.98 -10.53 24.75
C THR A 462 11.75 -10.42 23.84
N SER A 463 11.31 -9.19 23.54
CA SER A 463 10.26 -8.91 22.56
C SER A 463 10.80 -8.49 21.18
N ILE A 464 12.11 -8.25 21.07
CA ILE A 464 12.76 -7.77 19.85
C ILE A 464 13.45 -8.93 19.14
N VAL A 465 13.28 -9.01 17.83
CA VAL A 465 13.96 -10.00 16.99
C VAL A 465 15.46 -9.77 17.05
N ALA A 466 16.23 -10.80 17.43
CA ALA A 466 17.68 -10.75 17.36
C ALA A 466 18.13 -10.91 15.91
N ALA A 467 18.84 -9.92 15.39
CA ALA A 467 19.33 -9.85 14.03
C ALA A 467 20.85 -9.96 13.98
N LEU A 468 21.34 -10.99 13.31
CA LEU A 468 22.75 -11.21 13.00
C LEU A 468 23.03 -10.68 11.59
N PHE A 469 23.73 -9.56 11.49
CA PHE A 469 24.17 -8.98 10.23
C PHE A 469 25.53 -9.53 9.84
N ILE A 470 25.63 -10.06 8.61
CA ILE A 470 26.82 -10.67 8.04
C ILE A 470 27.19 -9.88 6.79
N ASP A 471 28.25 -9.08 6.89
CA ASP A 471 28.87 -8.45 5.71
C ASP A 471 29.81 -9.47 5.08
N PHE A 472 29.66 -9.73 3.78
CA PHE A 472 30.39 -10.78 3.08
C PHE A 472 31.30 -10.23 1.98
N LYS A 473 32.33 -11.01 1.64
CA LYS A 473 33.27 -10.72 0.54
C LYS A 473 32.68 -11.19 -0.79
N SER A 474 33.09 -10.58 -1.89
CA SER A 474 32.66 -10.95 -3.24
C SER A 474 32.92 -12.42 -3.59
N SER A 475 33.89 -13.08 -2.95
CA SER A 475 34.12 -14.53 -3.06
C SER A 475 32.89 -15.39 -2.71
N LEU A 476 31.97 -14.88 -1.88
CA LEU A 476 30.76 -15.62 -1.49
C LEU A 476 29.70 -15.65 -2.60
N LEU A 477 29.74 -14.71 -3.56
CA LEU A 477 28.67 -14.52 -4.54
C LEU A 477 28.41 -15.77 -5.41
N ALA A 478 29.45 -16.56 -5.70
CA ALA A 478 29.29 -17.83 -6.44
C ALA A 478 28.57 -18.92 -5.62
N HIS A 479 28.57 -18.79 -4.29
CA HIS A 479 28.00 -19.73 -3.33
C HIS A 479 26.71 -19.23 -2.68
N LEU A 480 26.23 -18.06 -3.11
CA LEU A 480 25.06 -17.40 -2.57
C LEU A 480 23.99 -17.28 -3.67
N PRO A 481 22.72 -17.65 -3.39
CA PRO A 481 21.62 -17.42 -4.32
C PRO A 481 21.55 -15.96 -4.82
N ILE A 482 21.18 -15.77 -6.07
CA ILE A 482 21.17 -14.45 -6.72
C ILE A 482 20.26 -13.43 -6.03
N GLU A 483 19.13 -13.86 -5.48
CA GLU A 483 18.19 -13.02 -4.75
C GLU A 483 18.80 -12.48 -3.43
N PHE A 484 19.89 -13.07 -2.97
CA PHE A 484 20.66 -12.59 -1.83
C PHE A 484 21.87 -11.74 -2.22
N HIS A 485 22.08 -11.49 -3.52
CA HIS A 485 23.08 -10.53 -3.98
C HIS A 485 22.57 -9.13 -3.71
N THR A 486 23.33 -8.35 -2.94
CA THR A 486 23.00 -6.98 -2.55
C THR A 486 24.15 -6.04 -2.90
N ARG A 487 23.85 -4.77 -3.19
CA ARG A 487 24.89 -3.77 -3.50
C ARG A 487 25.83 -3.53 -2.31
N ASP A 488 25.29 -3.65 -1.10
CA ASP A 488 26.00 -3.44 0.15
C ASP A 488 26.70 -4.72 0.66
N ASN A 489 26.53 -5.86 -0.03
CA ASN A 489 27.11 -7.17 0.32
C ASN A 489 26.87 -7.58 1.78
N PHE A 490 25.64 -7.43 2.28
CA PHE A 490 25.26 -7.93 3.59
C PHE A 490 24.00 -8.81 3.54
N LEU A 491 23.90 -9.69 4.54
CA LEU A 491 22.72 -10.51 4.83
C LEU A 491 22.33 -10.36 6.29
N MET A 492 21.05 -10.59 6.59
CA MET A 492 20.56 -10.64 7.96
C MET A 492 20.01 -12.03 8.25
N ILE A 493 20.41 -12.60 9.38
CA ILE A 493 19.78 -13.79 9.95
C ILE A 493 18.98 -13.36 11.18
N ALA A 494 17.68 -13.56 11.12
CA ALA A 494 16.76 -13.24 12.19
C ALA A 494 16.47 -14.48 13.04
N LEU A 495 16.65 -14.32 14.35
CA LEU A 495 16.33 -15.30 15.37
C LEU A 495 15.15 -14.78 16.20
N PHE A 496 14.00 -15.41 16.02
CA PHE A 496 12.80 -14.99 16.74
C PHE A 496 12.90 -15.30 18.24
N PRO A 497 12.48 -14.38 19.11
CA PRO A 497 12.52 -14.61 20.55
C PRO A 497 11.77 -15.87 20.96
N LYS A 498 12.21 -16.48 22.07
CA LYS A 498 11.61 -17.68 22.68
C LYS A 498 11.74 -18.99 21.85
N THR A 499 12.20 -18.93 20.60
CA THR A 499 12.49 -20.13 19.80
C THR A 499 13.66 -20.93 20.39
N LYS A 500 13.77 -22.22 20.01
CA LYS A 500 14.87 -23.09 20.45
C LYS A 500 16.22 -22.56 19.94
N ILE A 501 16.29 -22.14 18.67
CA ILE A 501 17.51 -21.64 18.06
C ILE A 501 17.98 -20.33 18.69
N TYR A 502 17.06 -19.43 19.06
CA TYR A 502 17.39 -18.20 19.81
C TYR A 502 18.07 -18.52 21.15
N LYS A 503 17.48 -19.43 21.95
CA LYS A 503 18.06 -19.83 23.25
C LYS A 503 19.41 -20.52 23.08
N ALA A 504 19.53 -21.36 22.04
CA ALA A 504 20.75 -22.07 21.73
C ALA A 504 21.89 -21.12 21.31
N PHE A 505 21.57 -20.07 20.53
CA PHE A 505 22.53 -19.06 20.13
C PHE A 505 23.18 -18.37 21.33
N TYR A 506 22.38 -17.84 22.26
CA TYR A 506 22.92 -17.15 23.45
C TYR A 506 23.68 -18.07 24.41
N SER A 507 23.26 -19.33 24.54
CA SER A 507 23.89 -20.27 25.47
C SER A 507 25.17 -20.93 24.93
N GLN A 508 25.25 -21.17 23.62
CA GLN A 508 26.31 -21.99 23.01
C GLN A 508 27.16 -21.26 21.98
N VAL A 509 26.68 -20.19 21.34
CA VAL A 509 27.37 -19.53 20.20
C VAL A 509 27.91 -18.16 20.59
N PHE A 510 27.11 -17.33 21.26
CA PHE A 510 27.39 -15.93 21.51
C PHE A 510 28.76 -15.68 22.16
N SER A 511 29.04 -16.34 23.29
CA SER A 511 30.30 -16.16 24.02
C SER A 511 31.52 -16.67 23.27
N LEU A 512 31.38 -17.73 22.47
CA LEU A 512 32.47 -18.29 21.67
C LEU A 512 32.83 -17.36 20.52
N TRP A 513 31.84 -16.82 19.82
CA TRP A 513 32.07 -15.92 18.71
C TRP A 513 32.50 -14.51 19.13
N GLN A 514 32.20 -14.10 20.36
CA GLN A 514 32.68 -12.84 20.93
C GLN A 514 34.15 -12.93 21.37
N ASN A 515 34.56 -14.04 21.99
CA ASN A 515 35.87 -14.18 22.64
C ASN A 515 36.98 -14.81 21.75
N GLN A 516 36.70 -15.06 20.47
CA GLN A 516 37.68 -15.67 19.56
C GLN A 516 38.82 -14.69 19.20
N THR A 517 40.01 -14.92 19.76
CA THR A 517 41.24 -14.17 19.47
C THR A 517 41.98 -14.64 18.22
N ASN A 518 41.70 -15.84 17.71
CA ASN A 518 42.55 -16.52 16.72
C ASN A 518 42.04 -16.47 15.26
N SER A 519 40.78 -16.10 15.01
CA SER A 519 40.14 -16.13 13.69
C SER A 519 39.91 -14.75 13.06
N GLY A 520 40.38 -13.66 13.67
CA GLY A 520 40.32 -12.28 13.15
C GLY A 520 38.92 -11.63 13.15
N LEU A 521 37.85 -12.42 13.05
CA LEU A 521 36.45 -11.98 13.07
C LEU A 521 35.79 -12.32 14.41
N SER A 522 35.50 -11.27 15.20
CA SER A 522 34.74 -11.36 16.44
C SER A 522 33.34 -10.76 16.27
N LEU A 523 32.35 -11.40 16.89
CA LEU A 523 30.97 -10.90 16.93
C LEU A 523 30.88 -9.63 17.78
N ARG A 524 30.35 -8.55 17.19
CA ARG A 524 30.12 -7.28 17.89
C ARG A 524 28.63 -7.05 18.14
N VAL A 525 28.28 -6.68 19.37
CA VAL A 525 26.93 -6.21 19.69
C VAL A 525 26.83 -4.73 19.33
N VAL A 526 25.77 -4.35 18.63
CA VAL A 526 25.58 -3.02 18.05
C VAL A 526 24.25 -2.47 18.52
N GLN A 527 24.20 -1.18 18.88
CA GLN A 527 22.96 -0.48 19.24
C GLN A 527 22.24 0.04 17.99
N GLU A 528 20.94 0.29 18.09
CA GLU A 528 20.10 0.73 16.97
C GLU A 528 20.66 1.95 16.24
N GLU A 529 21.26 2.90 16.95
CA GLU A 529 21.84 4.14 16.39
C GLU A 529 22.92 3.88 15.33
N PHE A 530 23.64 2.77 15.43
CA PHE A 530 24.74 2.40 14.54
C PHE A 530 24.32 1.52 13.36
N LEU A 531 23.06 1.10 13.30
CA LEU A 531 22.53 0.38 12.15
C LEU A 531 22.34 1.33 10.96
N SER A 532 22.69 0.86 9.77
CA SER A 532 22.41 1.59 8.52
C SER A 532 20.90 1.74 8.29
N VAL A 533 20.49 2.68 7.44
CA VAL A 533 19.07 2.88 7.08
C VAL A 533 18.45 1.60 6.52
N GLU A 534 19.19 0.87 5.68
CA GLU A 534 18.74 -0.40 5.10
C GLU A 534 18.67 -1.52 6.14
N GLN A 535 19.62 -1.60 7.07
CA GLN A 535 19.57 -2.56 8.18
C GLN A 535 18.37 -2.32 9.09
N LYS A 536 18.06 -1.05 9.41
CA LYS A 536 16.87 -0.67 10.19
C LYS A 536 15.58 -1.03 9.46
N ARG A 537 15.52 -0.75 8.16
CA ARG A 537 14.37 -1.08 7.31
C ARG A 537 14.14 -2.60 7.29
N LEU A 538 15.19 -3.37 7.06
CA LEU A 538 15.12 -4.84 7.02
C LEU A 538 14.72 -5.43 8.38
N HIS A 539 15.30 -4.95 9.47
CA HIS A 539 14.93 -5.36 10.83
C HIS A 539 13.47 -5.04 11.15
N SER A 540 13.02 -3.82 10.85
CA SER A 540 11.63 -3.39 11.06
C SER A 540 10.64 -4.30 10.33
N SER A 541 10.90 -4.63 9.06
CA SER A 541 10.06 -5.55 8.29
C SER A 541 9.95 -6.93 8.95
N VAL A 542 11.06 -7.48 9.44
CA VAL A 542 11.08 -8.79 10.10
C VAL A 542 10.46 -8.73 11.51
N GLN A 543 10.60 -7.62 12.22
CA GLN A 543 9.93 -7.39 13.50
C GLN A 543 8.40 -7.37 13.32
N LYS A 544 7.89 -6.74 12.25
CA LYS A 544 6.46 -6.79 11.90
C LYS A 544 6.01 -8.22 11.58
N LEU A 545 6.81 -8.99 10.84
CA LEU A 545 6.55 -10.40 10.57
C LEU A 545 6.47 -11.23 11.88
N PHE A 546 7.42 -11.06 12.78
CA PHE A 546 7.40 -11.72 14.09
C PHE A 546 6.15 -11.36 14.89
N ASN A 547 5.77 -10.07 14.91
CA ASN A 547 4.55 -9.63 15.57
C ASN A 547 3.32 -10.33 14.95
N ALA A 548 3.19 -10.34 13.63
CA ALA A 548 2.07 -10.97 12.92
C ALA A 548 1.95 -12.48 13.21
N LEU A 549 3.07 -13.19 13.33
CA LEU A 549 3.10 -14.62 13.63
C LEU A 549 2.87 -14.96 15.12
N SER A 550 3.08 -13.99 16.02
CA SER A 550 2.96 -14.19 17.47
C SER A 550 1.53 -14.11 18.00
N PHE A 551 0.58 -13.53 17.25
CA PHE A 551 -0.80 -13.39 17.70
C PHE A 551 -1.71 -14.53 17.22
N PRO A 552 -2.63 -15.03 18.05
CA PRO A 552 -3.64 -16.00 17.63
C PRO A 552 -4.59 -15.39 16.58
N SER A 553 -5.22 -16.25 15.78
CA SER A 553 -6.12 -15.86 14.70
C SER A 553 -7.28 -14.98 15.20
N GLY A 554 -7.40 -13.77 14.64
CA GLY A 554 -8.42 -12.75 14.95
C GLY A 554 -8.24 -11.48 14.10
N GLU A 555 -9.10 -10.47 14.25
CA GLU A 555 -9.05 -9.22 13.45
C GLU A 555 -7.71 -8.49 13.58
N ARG A 556 -7.22 -8.31 14.82
CA ARG A 556 -5.90 -7.72 15.08
C ARG A 556 -4.73 -8.49 14.43
N CYS A 557 -4.88 -9.80 14.22
CA CYS A 557 -3.88 -10.60 13.51
C CYS A 557 -3.91 -10.31 11.99
N ARG A 558 -5.09 -10.02 11.42
CA ARG A 558 -5.22 -9.64 10.00
C ARG A 558 -4.54 -8.30 9.71
N GLU A 559 -4.81 -7.28 10.52
CA GLU A 559 -4.16 -5.97 10.42
C GLU A 559 -2.63 -6.08 10.50
N LEU A 560 -2.12 -6.85 11.47
CA LEU A 560 -0.68 -7.04 11.63
C LEU A 560 -0.05 -7.80 10.45
N LYS A 561 -0.74 -8.78 9.87
CA LYS A 561 -0.29 -9.48 8.67
C LYS A 561 -0.22 -8.53 7.47
N ILE A 562 -1.23 -7.71 7.27
CA ILE A 562 -1.27 -6.71 6.20
C ILE A 562 -0.16 -5.68 6.41
N SER A 563 0.04 -5.16 7.62
CA SER A 563 1.11 -4.19 7.92
C SER A 563 2.52 -4.79 7.75
N ALA A 564 2.69 -6.10 7.98
CA ALA A 564 3.93 -6.81 7.70
C ALA A 564 4.15 -7.01 6.19
N ALA A 565 3.09 -7.35 5.45
CA ALA A 565 3.11 -7.53 4.00
C ALA A 565 3.31 -6.21 3.23
N LEU A 566 2.71 -5.12 3.71
CA LEU A 566 2.69 -3.79 3.11
C LEU A 566 3.09 -2.73 4.15
N PRO A 567 4.39 -2.56 4.45
CA PRO A 567 4.85 -1.68 5.53
C PRO A 567 4.47 -0.20 5.40
N GLU A 568 4.20 0.25 4.17
CA GLU A 568 3.89 1.65 3.82
C GLU A 568 2.38 1.92 3.70
N LEU A 569 1.53 0.92 3.97
CA LEU A 569 0.08 1.02 3.77
C LEU A 569 -0.55 2.16 4.57
N ASP A 570 -0.25 2.27 5.87
CA ASP A 570 -0.87 3.29 6.74
C ASP A 570 -0.57 4.71 6.24
N ARG A 571 0.69 4.97 5.88
CA ARG A 571 1.13 6.26 5.31
C ARG A 571 0.47 6.51 3.95
N PHE A 572 0.34 5.47 3.13
CA PHE A 572 -0.32 5.58 1.84
C PHE A 572 -1.82 5.86 2.00
N LEU A 573 -2.52 5.21 2.93
CA LEU A 573 -3.95 5.41 3.18
C LEU A 573 -4.26 6.84 3.63
N GLN A 574 -3.43 7.42 4.51
CA GLN A 574 -3.54 8.83 4.90
C GLN A 574 -3.40 9.77 3.70
N HIS A 575 -2.37 9.55 2.86
CA HIS A 575 -2.15 10.32 1.65
C HIS A 575 -3.29 10.14 0.64
N PHE A 576 -3.77 8.91 0.46
CA PHE A 576 -4.83 8.57 -0.47
C PHE A 576 -6.17 9.19 -0.07
N THR A 577 -6.48 9.20 1.23
CA THR A 577 -7.69 9.83 1.77
C THR A 577 -7.74 11.32 1.43
N VAL A 578 -6.62 12.04 1.58
CA VAL A 578 -6.57 13.47 1.22
C VAL A 578 -6.69 13.65 -0.30
N SER A 579 -6.00 12.79 -1.07
CA SER A 579 -5.99 12.82 -2.54
C SER A 579 -7.35 12.50 -3.16
N SER A 580 -8.20 11.68 -2.52
CA SER A 580 -9.49 11.24 -3.05
C SER A 580 -10.63 12.25 -2.85
N VAL A 581 -10.46 13.25 -1.98
CA VAL A 581 -11.55 14.18 -1.61
C VAL A 581 -11.68 15.36 -2.57
N SER A 582 -10.56 15.97 -2.99
CA SER A 582 -10.59 17.16 -3.84
C SER A 582 -9.32 17.31 -4.68
N HIS A 583 -9.48 17.92 -5.86
CA HIS A 583 -8.38 18.36 -6.71
C HIS A 583 -7.87 19.77 -6.37
N GLU A 584 -8.47 20.44 -5.38
CA GLU A 584 -8.03 21.76 -4.96
C GLU A 584 -6.61 21.71 -4.35
N PRO A 585 -5.74 22.66 -4.71
CA PRO A 585 -4.36 22.65 -4.24
C PRO A 585 -4.28 23.00 -2.76
N VAL A 586 -3.63 22.12 -2.00
CA VAL A 586 -3.38 22.26 -0.57
C VAL A 586 -2.15 23.14 -0.33
N MET A 587 -2.21 24.10 0.60
CA MET A 587 -1.01 24.86 0.96
C MET A 587 0.05 23.96 1.60
N ARG A 588 1.33 24.08 1.18
CA ARG A 588 2.45 23.28 1.71
C ARG A 588 2.53 23.24 3.23
N ALA A 589 2.16 24.35 3.89
CA ALA A 589 2.16 24.49 5.34
C ALA A 589 1.08 23.64 6.05
N HIS A 590 0.00 23.26 5.37
CA HIS A 590 -1.08 22.45 5.96
C HIS A 590 -0.93 20.96 5.66
N LEU A 591 -0.08 20.60 4.68
CA LEU A 591 0.10 19.22 4.25
C LEU A 591 0.55 18.27 5.39
N PRO A 592 1.51 18.63 6.27
CA PRO A 592 1.90 17.75 7.37
C PRO A 592 0.73 17.42 8.31
N THR A 593 -0.08 18.42 8.66
CA THR A 593 -1.28 18.26 9.50
C THR A 593 -2.31 17.35 8.85
N LEU A 594 -2.60 17.56 7.56
CA LEU A 594 -3.55 16.72 6.81
C LEU A 594 -3.08 15.26 6.69
N LEU A 595 -1.77 15.04 6.56
CA LEU A 595 -1.17 13.72 6.52
C LEU A 595 -0.94 13.13 7.93
N GLN A 596 -1.40 13.81 9.00
CA GLN A 596 -1.19 13.42 10.40
C GLN A 596 0.28 13.13 10.73
N GLN A 597 1.19 13.80 10.04
CA GLN A 597 2.62 13.72 10.33
C GLN A 597 2.84 14.50 11.61
N SER A 598 3.34 13.83 12.64
CA SER A 598 3.79 14.48 13.86
C SER A 598 4.85 15.52 13.47
N GLU A 599 4.45 16.80 13.43
CA GLU A 599 5.43 17.84 13.53
C GLU A 599 6.09 17.60 14.89
N ILE A 600 7.39 17.28 14.85
CA ILE A 600 8.27 17.50 16.00
C ILE A 600 8.21 19.01 16.18
N VAL A 601 7.19 19.49 16.90
CA VAL A 601 7.12 20.87 17.34
C VAL A 601 8.39 21.02 18.16
N PRO A 602 9.39 21.80 17.71
CA PRO A 602 10.53 22.04 18.55
C PRO A 602 9.97 22.68 19.81
N ASP A 603 10.21 22.01 20.93
CA ASP A 603 9.81 22.42 22.27
C ASP A 603 10.66 23.65 22.67
N SER A 604 10.55 24.73 21.90
CA SER A 604 11.33 25.97 22.04
C SER A 604 10.85 27.06 21.06
N LYS A 605 9.68 27.62 21.34
CA LYS A 605 9.49 29.08 21.29
C LYS A 605 8.32 29.43 22.19
N ALA A 606 8.60 30.20 23.23
CA ALA A 606 7.62 30.71 24.16
C ALA A 606 6.49 31.45 23.41
N GLU A 607 5.34 30.79 23.21
CA GLU A 607 4.08 31.42 22.80
C GLU A 607 3.45 32.21 23.97
N SER A 608 4.26 32.90 24.78
CA SER A 608 3.79 33.42 26.07
C SER A 608 2.98 34.73 25.99
N ASP A 609 2.90 35.39 24.83
CA ASP A 609 2.29 36.72 24.69
C ASP A 609 1.09 36.83 23.72
N LYS A 610 0.68 35.75 23.03
CA LYS A 610 -0.50 35.81 22.15
C LYS A 610 -1.81 35.74 22.96
N VAL A 611 -2.84 36.43 22.47
CA VAL A 611 -4.21 36.31 22.99
C VAL A 611 -4.87 35.07 22.41
N VAL A 612 -5.19 34.11 23.27
CA VAL A 612 -5.87 32.88 22.88
C VAL A 612 -7.37 33.13 22.75
N ILE A 613 -7.93 32.81 21.58
CA ILE A 613 -9.34 32.87 21.25
C ILE A 613 -9.97 31.48 21.48
N THR A 614 -11.07 31.46 22.22
CA THR A 614 -11.94 30.29 22.36
C THR A 614 -13.30 30.62 21.76
N VAL A 615 -13.67 29.90 20.69
CA VAL A 615 -14.96 30.05 20.03
C VAL A 615 -15.98 29.14 20.72
N ILE A 616 -17.16 29.67 21.04
CA ILE A 616 -18.29 28.91 21.54
C ILE A 616 -19.42 29.12 20.54
N THR A 617 -19.90 28.03 19.93
CA THR A 617 -20.95 28.02 18.92
C THR A 617 -22.06 27.04 19.28
N GLY A 618 -23.18 27.09 18.56
CA GLY A 618 -24.28 26.15 18.68
C GLY A 618 -25.59 26.70 18.09
N LEU A 619 -26.53 25.80 17.80
CA LEU A 619 -27.84 26.13 17.26
C LEU A 619 -28.63 27.07 18.19
N PRO A 620 -29.65 27.79 17.68
CA PRO A 620 -30.54 28.57 18.53
C PRO A 620 -31.12 27.71 19.67
N GLY A 621 -31.02 28.21 20.90
CA GLY A 621 -31.48 27.48 22.10
C GLY A 621 -30.40 26.64 22.80
N CYS A 622 -29.19 26.50 22.24
CA CYS A 622 -28.09 25.69 22.81
C CYS A 622 -27.48 26.22 24.14
N ARG A 623 -28.00 27.32 24.68
CA ARG A 623 -27.52 27.96 25.92
C ARG A 623 -26.02 28.34 25.93
N CYS A 624 -25.41 28.55 24.77
CA CYS A 624 -24.00 28.98 24.70
C CYS A 624 -23.70 30.28 25.45
N SER A 625 -24.68 31.19 25.56
CA SER A 625 -24.56 32.41 26.38
C SER A 625 -24.47 32.11 27.88
N ASP A 626 -25.21 31.11 28.37
CA ASP A 626 -25.17 30.70 29.77
C ASP A 626 -23.82 30.05 30.09
N LEU A 627 -23.30 29.22 29.18
CA LEU A 627 -21.97 28.65 29.29
C LEU A 627 -20.89 29.73 29.33
N CYS A 628 -20.96 30.73 28.44
CA CYS A 628 -20.04 31.86 28.45
C CYS A 628 -20.11 32.63 29.78
N ALA A 629 -21.31 32.95 30.26
CA ALA A 629 -21.51 33.64 31.54
C ALA A 629 -20.95 32.81 32.71
N PHE A 630 -21.15 31.49 32.69
CA PHE A 630 -20.57 30.58 33.68
C PHE A 630 -19.05 30.59 33.63
N LEU A 631 -18.42 30.46 32.45
CA LEU A 631 -16.95 30.45 32.32
C LEU A 631 -16.31 31.76 32.82
N VAL A 632 -16.93 32.90 32.51
CA VAL A 632 -16.47 34.22 32.98
C VAL A 632 -16.64 34.36 34.49
N THR A 633 -17.73 33.85 35.07
CA THR A 633 -18.03 33.97 36.51
C THR A 633 -17.25 32.96 37.36
N PHE A 634 -17.09 31.74 36.87
CA PHE A 634 -16.47 30.61 37.57
C PHE A 634 -14.95 30.73 37.60
N SER A 635 -14.34 31.28 36.54
CA SER A 635 -12.93 31.62 36.57
C SER A 635 -12.73 32.77 37.56
N LYS A 636 -12.22 32.46 38.77
CA LYS A 636 -11.86 33.45 39.81
C LYS A 636 -10.74 34.42 39.36
N GLU A 637 -10.48 34.53 38.06
CA GLU A 637 -9.47 35.35 37.40
C GLU A 637 -10.14 36.63 36.88
N GLN A 638 -10.48 37.55 37.79
CA GLN A 638 -11.08 38.84 37.43
C GLN A 638 -10.19 39.59 36.42
N GLY A 639 -10.76 39.94 35.25
CA GLY A 639 -10.11 40.77 34.23
C GLY A 639 -9.28 40.04 33.17
N ARG A 640 -9.19 38.70 33.19
CA ARG A 640 -8.44 37.93 32.17
C ARG A 640 -9.24 37.67 30.89
N TRP A 641 -10.55 37.54 31.00
CA TRP A 641 -11.43 37.16 29.89
C TRP A 641 -12.08 38.38 29.25
N ILE A 642 -11.99 38.44 27.92
CA ILE A 642 -12.67 39.39 27.05
C ILE A 642 -13.76 38.61 26.32
N VAL A 643 -14.95 39.18 26.13
CA VAL A 643 -16.05 38.48 25.45
C VAL A 643 -16.52 39.30 24.24
N TYR A 644 -16.45 38.67 23.07
CA TYR A 644 -17.14 39.12 21.87
C TYR A 644 -18.46 38.38 21.75
N ARG A 645 -19.55 39.14 21.59
CA ARG A 645 -20.88 38.60 21.31
C ARG A 645 -21.35 39.10 19.96
N GLN A 646 -21.89 38.16 19.19
CA GLN A 646 -22.59 38.46 17.95
C GLN A 646 -23.84 39.32 18.21
N THR A 647 -24.01 40.38 17.42
CA THR A 647 -25.18 41.26 17.46
C THR A 647 -26.33 40.63 16.68
N MET A 648 -27.47 40.38 17.32
CA MET A 648 -28.63 39.72 16.72
C MET A 648 -29.53 40.67 15.89
N ASP A 649 -29.19 41.96 15.84
CA ASP A 649 -30.04 43.01 15.25
C ASP A 649 -29.85 43.18 13.72
N SER A 650 -28.95 42.42 13.09
CA SER A 650 -28.72 42.42 11.64
C SER A 650 -29.14 41.10 10.99
N PRO A 651 -29.69 41.12 9.75
CA PRO A 651 -30.02 39.90 9.00
C PRO A 651 -28.78 39.06 8.64
N GLU A 652 -27.60 39.70 8.55
CA GLU A 652 -26.32 39.00 8.54
C GLU A 652 -26.00 38.52 9.95
N CYS A 653 -25.99 37.20 10.16
CA CYS A 653 -25.71 36.63 11.47
C CYS A 653 -24.34 37.12 11.98
N PHE A 654 -23.25 37.09 11.19
CA PHE A 654 -21.90 37.51 11.59
C PHE A 654 -21.30 38.57 10.65
N SER A 655 -20.68 39.61 11.21
CA SER A 655 -19.96 40.65 10.45
C SER A 655 -18.45 40.57 10.66
N ALA A 656 -17.73 40.14 9.62
CA ALA A 656 -16.26 40.05 9.64
C ALA A 656 -15.61 41.43 9.93
N ALA A 657 -16.13 42.50 9.33
CA ALA A 657 -15.60 43.85 9.53
C ALA A 657 -15.78 44.35 10.98
N HIS A 658 -16.91 44.04 11.61
CA HIS A 658 -17.13 44.38 13.03
C HIS A 658 -16.18 43.59 13.93
N PHE A 659 -16.03 42.28 13.67
CA PHE A 659 -15.10 41.43 14.42
C PHE A 659 -13.64 41.89 14.29
N GLN A 660 -13.18 42.23 13.08
CA GLN A 660 -11.83 42.75 12.83
C GLN A 660 -11.58 44.08 13.56
N ARG A 661 -12.52 45.03 13.51
CA ARG A 661 -12.44 46.28 14.29
C ARG A 661 -12.38 46.02 15.79
N TYR A 662 -13.16 45.05 16.27
CA TYR A 662 -13.13 44.65 17.67
C TYR A 662 -11.75 44.12 18.07
N LEU A 663 -11.14 43.23 17.28
CA LEU A 663 -9.78 42.71 17.53
C LEU A 663 -8.73 43.83 17.59
N SER A 664 -8.81 44.79 16.66
CA SER A 664 -7.94 45.98 16.66
C SER A 664 -8.10 46.77 17.97
N SER A 665 -9.34 47.04 18.40
CA SER A 665 -9.61 47.77 19.65
C SER A 665 -9.09 47.03 20.90
N VAL A 666 -9.13 45.69 20.90
CA VAL A 666 -8.63 44.87 22.00
C VAL A 666 -7.11 44.96 22.09
N LEU A 667 -6.41 44.94 20.96
CA LEU A 667 -4.96 45.08 20.93
C LEU A 667 -4.51 46.49 21.37
N GLU A 668 -5.17 47.54 20.87
CA GLU A 668 -4.92 48.93 21.29
C GLU A 668 -5.13 49.11 22.80
N ALA A 669 -6.21 48.55 23.35
CA ALA A 669 -6.46 48.59 24.79
C ALA A 669 -5.38 47.84 25.60
N GLN A 670 -4.85 46.73 25.07
CA GLN A 670 -3.74 46.03 25.73
C GLN A 670 -2.44 46.84 25.72
N GLN A 671 -2.08 47.45 24.60
CA GLN A 671 -0.89 48.29 24.47
C GLN A 671 -0.96 49.53 25.36
N ASN A 672 -2.13 50.15 25.49
CA ASN A 672 -2.33 51.33 26.35
C ASN A 672 -2.29 51.00 27.85
N HIS A 673 -2.63 49.78 28.25
CA HIS A 673 -2.61 49.33 29.65
C HIS A 673 -1.27 48.74 30.12
N SER A 674 -0.39 48.29 29.22
CA SER A 674 0.93 47.71 29.55
C SER A 674 1.90 48.73 30.16
N VAL A 675 1.69 50.03 29.92
CA VAL A 675 2.54 51.13 30.44
C VAL A 675 2.30 51.41 31.94
N ARG A 676 1.26 50.84 32.58
CA ARG A 676 0.80 51.26 33.92
C ARG A 676 0.62 50.19 35.01
N GLN A 677 1.01 48.91 34.85
CA GLN A 677 0.81 47.93 35.95
C GLN A 677 1.95 46.93 36.24
N SER A 678 2.00 46.60 37.54
CA SER A 678 2.95 45.80 38.31
C SER A 678 2.92 44.28 38.05
N THR A 679 3.95 43.61 38.57
CA THR A 679 4.37 42.20 38.54
C THR A 679 3.29 41.09 38.70
N TYR A 680 2.03 41.41 39.02
CA TYR A 680 0.92 40.44 39.16
C TYR A 680 0.05 40.28 37.90
N ALA A 681 0.21 41.12 36.87
CA ALA A 681 -0.61 41.13 35.65
C ALA A 681 0.01 40.35 34.46
N LYS A 682 0.96 39.45 34.71
CA LYS A 682 1.72 38.73 33.66
C LYS A 682 1.00 37.49 33.08
N LYS A 683 -0.33 37.40 33.23
CA LYS A 683 -1.14 36.31 32.66
C LYS A 683 -1.78 36.78 31.36
N SER A 684 -1.55 36.06 30.26
CA SER A 684 -2.13 36.36 28.96
C SER A 684 -3.66 36.48 29.03
N LYS A 685 -4.21 37.56 28.46
CA LYS A 685 -5.66 37.72 28.30
C LYS A 685 -6.20 36.67 27.34
N ARG A 686 -7.46 36.28 27.50
CA ARG A 686 -8.15 35.32 26.65
C ARG A 686 -9.42 35.93 26.08
N LEU A 687 -9.75 35.62 24.83
CA LEU A 687 -10.94 36.12 24.15
C LEU A 687 -11.94 34.98 23.96
N LEU A 688 -13.16 35.15 24.47
CA LEU A 688 -14.30 34.28 24.19
C LEU A 688 -15.12 34.88 23.06
N VAL A 689 -15.30 34.12 21.97
CA VAL A 689 -16.15 34.50 20.85
C VAL A 689 -17.41 33.66 20.92
N VAL A 690 -18.54 34.28 21.25
CA VAL A 690 -19.82 33.59 21.34
C VAL A 690 -20.60 33.83 20.06
N LEU A 691 -20.79 32.75 19.31
CA LEU A 691 -21.64 32.68 18.13
C LEU A 691 -22.93 31.97 18.54
N GLN A 692 -24.08 32.55 18.22
CA GLN A 692 -25.36 31.84 18.38
C GLN A 692 -26.06 31.78 17.03
N GLY A 693 -26.66 30.62 16.73
CA GLY A 693 -27.44 30.46 15.51
C GLY A 693 -26.66 29.75 14.42
N TYR A 694 -26.79 30.24 13.18
CA TYR A 694 -26.37 29.51 11.96
C TYR A 694 -25.01 29.95 11.41
N THR A 695 -24.20 30.63 12.23
CA THR A 695 -22.90 31.15 11.81
C THR A 695 -21.88 30.03 11.70
N ASP A 696 -21.12 30.06 10.60
CA ASP A 696 -20.03 29.14 10.40
C ASP A 696 -18.79 29.62 11.18
N VAL A 697 -18.12 28.70 11.87
CA VAL A 697 -16.87 29.01 12.57
C VAL A 697 -15.78 29.40 11.57
N ILE A 698 -15.86 28.89 10.32
CA ILE A 698 -14.95 29.25 9.23
C ILE A 698 -14.96 30.77 8.98
N ASP A 699 -16.10 31.44 9.10
CA ASP A 699 -16.18 32.90 8.89
C ASP A 699 -15.35 33.67 9.92
N VAL A 700 -15.33 33.20 11.18
CA VAL A 700 -14.51 33.79 12.25
C VAL A 700 -13.02 33.56 11.99
N VAL A 701 -12.67 32.34 11.58
CA VAL A 701 -11.28 31.97 11.23
C VAL A 701 -10.80 32.83 10.06
N GLN A 702 -11.59 32.93 8.99
CA GLN A 702 -11.28 33.75 7.83
C GLN A 702 -11.16 35.23 8.19
N ALA A 703 -12.07 35.78 9.01
CA ALA A 703 -12.00 37.17 9.45
C ALA A 703 -10.70 37.48 10.23
N LEU A 704 -10.22 36.54 11.05
CA LEU A 704 -8.91 36.68 11.72
C LEU A 704 -7.75 36.56 10.71
N GLN A 705 -7.79 35.59 9.80
CA GLN A 705 -6.71 35.33 8.84
C GLN A 705 -6.55 36.44 7.79
N THR A 706 -7.64 37.13 7.45
CA THR A 706 -7.71 38.21 6.45
C THR A 706 -7.72 39.60 7.07
N HIS A 707 -7.38 39.72 8.36
CA HIS A 707 -7.32 41.01 9.03
C HIS A 707 -6.40 41.99 8.27
N PRO A 708 -6.83 43.25 8.01
CA PRO A 708 -6.06 44.20 7.20
C PRO A 708 -4.73 44.62 7.86
N ASP A 709 -4.69 44.60 9.20
CA ASP A 709 -3.47 44.85 9.98
C ASP A 709 -2.76 43.52 10.34
N PRO A 710 -1.51 43.30 9.86
CA PRO A 710 -0.74 42.09 10.14
C PRO A 710 -0.29 41.96 11.61
N ASP A 711 -0.12 43.08 12.32
CA ASP A 711 0.29 43.08 13.72
C ASP A 711 -0.85 42.56 14.61
N VAL A 712 -2.08 42.97 14.31
CA VAL A 712 -3.29 42.42 14.92
C VAL A 712 -3.38 40.93 14.63
N LYS A 713 -3.27 40.51 13.36
CA LYS A 713 -3.30 39.07 13.00
C LYS A 713 -2.30 38.24 13.80
N SER A 714 -1.06 38.71 13.95
CA SER A 714 0.00 37.97 14.64
C SER A 714 -0.18 37.86 16.17
N SER A 715 -1.00 38.76 16.75
CA SER A 715 -1.23 38.88 18.20
C SER A 715 -2.30 37.94 18.75
N PHE A 716 -3.15 37.36 17.88
CA PHE A 716 -4.22 36.46 18.27
C PHE A 716 -4.01 35.04 17.72
N ILE A 717 -4.48 34.04 18.45
CA ILE A 717 -4.45 32.64 18.02
C ILE A 717 -5.75 31.94 18.46
N ILE A 718 -6.34 31.11 17.60
CA ILE A 718 -7.50 30.29 17.98
C ILE A 718 -6.98 29.05 18.69
N GLY A 719 -7.36 28.88 19.96
CA GLY A 719 -6.93 27.73 20.77
C GLY A 719 -7.95 26.61 20.86
N ALA A 720 -9.26 26.92 20.78
CA ALA A 720 -10.31 25.90 20.84
C ALA A 720 -11.62 26.41 20.21
N VAL A 721 -12.38 25.47 19.63
CA VAL A 721 -13.76 25.65 19.17
C VAL A 721 -14.63 24.68 19.97
N ASN A 722 -15.66 25.19 20.64
CA ASN A 722 -16.58 24.39 21.44
C ASN A 722 -18.00 24.54 20.89
N THR A 723 -18.66 23.41 20.64
CA THR A 723 -20.05 23.38 20.16
C THR A 723 -20.98 22.96 21.27
N CYS A 724 -21.98 23.79 21.57
CA CYS A 724 -23.03 23.51 22.53
C CYS A 724 -24.18 22.79 21.83
N VAL A 725 -24.58 21.64 22.37
CA VAL A 725 -25.63 20.79 21.80
C VAL A 725 -26.78 20.65 22.79
N GLU A 726 -27.98 21.11 22.40
CA GLU A 726 -29.23 20.90 23.14
C GLU A 726 -30.05 19.83 22.39
N PRO A 727 -30.19 18.61 22.92
CA PRO A 727 -30.82 17.49 22.21
C PRO A 727 -32.24 17.80 21.70
N LEU A 728 -33.00 18.61 22.42
CA LEU A 728 -34.36 18.99 22.05
C LEU A 728 -34.42 20.00 20.89
N SER A 729 -33.33 20.71 20.62
CA SER A 729 -33.22 21.71 19.56
C SER A 729 -32.49 21.20 18.31
N CYS A 730 -32.02 19.94 18.32
CA CYS A 730 -31.31 19.33 17.20
C CYS A 730 -32.23 18.77 16.11
N TYR A 731 -33.53 18.60 16.41
CA TYR A 731 -34.49 17.99 15.51
C TYR A 731 -35.53 19.01 15.04
N MET A 732 -35.86 18.94 13.75
CA MET A 732 -37.02 19.56 13.13
C MET A 732 -38.23 18.62 13.19
N GLU A 733 -39.34 19.03 12.60
CA GLU A 733 -40.50 18.16 12.40
C GLU A 733 -40.09 16.85 11.70
N HIS A 734 -40.82 15.78 11.99
CA HIS A 734 -40.54 14.43 11.47
C HIS A 734 -39.17 13.83 11.87
N ARG A 735 -38.54 14.32 12.95
CA ARG A 735 -37.23 13.84 13.45
C ARG A 735 -36.07 14.05 12.47
N LEU A 736 -36.20 14.98 11.53
CA LEU A 736 -35.10 15.38 10.67
C LEU A 736 -34.09 16.18 11.49
N LEU A 737 -32.80 15.95 11.29
CA LEU A 737 -31.76 16.77 11.93
C LEU A 737 -31.82 18.19 11.36
N PHE A 738 -31.60 19.17 12.23
CA PHE A 738 -31.44 20.54 11.79
C PHE A 738 -30.21 20.64 10.86
N PRO A 739 -30.31 21.19 9.64
CA PRO A 739 -29.24 21.12 8.62
C PRO A 739 -27.87 21.58 9.10
N LYS A 740 -27.80 22.63 9.92
CA LYS A 740 -26.54 23.19 10.45
C LYS A 740 -25.95 22.44 11.65
N PHE A 741 -26.67 21.46 12.20
CA PHE A 741 -26.23 20.73 13.38
C PHE A 741 -24.90 19.99 13.15
N LEU A 742 -24.85 19.21 12.06
CA LEU A 742 -23.69 18.37 11.75
C LEU A 742 -22.47 19.22 11.37
N ASP A 743 -22.67 20.31 10.61
CA ASP A 743 -21.61 21.28 10.29
C ASP A 743 -20.92 21.81 11.55
N GLN A 744 -21.70 22.21 12.56
CA GLN A 744 -21.19 22.73 13.84
C GLN A 744 -20.50 21.67 14.69
N CYS A 745 -20.82 20.39 14.50
CA CYS A 745 -20.23 19.27 15.24
C CYS A 745 -19.08 18.60 14.47
N SER A 746 -18.75 19.10 13.28
CA SER A 746 -17.69 18.53 12.45
C SER A 746 -16.35 18.54 13.20
N GLN A 747 -15.63 17.42 13.09
CA GLN A 747 -14.28 17.33 13.64
C GLN A 747 -13.34 18.18 12.78
N GLY A 748 -12.60 19.10 13.40
CA GLY A 748 -11.48 19.77 12.74
C GLY A 748 -10.32 18.79 12.52
N MET A 749 -9.68 18.87 11.36
CA MET A 749 -8.45 18.13 11.05
C MET A 749 -7.21 18.88 11.53
#